data_AF-A0A101P932-F1
#
_entry.id   AF-A0A101P932-F1
#
_cell.length_a   1.000
_cell.length_b   1.000
_cell.length_c   1.000
_cell.angle_alpha   90.00
_cell.angle_beta   90.00
_cell.angle_gamma   90.00
#
_symmetry.space_group_name_H-M   'P 1'
#
loop_
_entity.id
_entity.type
_entity.pdbx_description
1 polymer ?
#
loop_
_entity_poly.entity_id
_entity_poly.type
_entity_poly.pdbx_seq_one_letter_code
_entity_poly.pdbx_strand_id
1 'polypeptide(L)'
;MASGLTKAAVRQIAARPSRLLLTGCTLMVTAFFLAGSIVLTDTMKRQLADDLSTVATGTAVVVGADGARPLDDKQVEELGKAPGVAGVQPVATGSVRVRGAGRDPYPLVGTALTGPQSVVRPLRGTLPDGPGEVVLTRALAGLPGMGVGSRITLVAQAGDGPATSRSAPARTVTVTVSGVVQAPSAMGAAVLTTPANARSWLGTGGWQQALLRVTDRPAAEVASAVQGELGTDFSVSTGSALRAEGSGSKRVTTVSTLLTIFVLVALLAGTFIVSTTYRVLLVRDQTRLALLRCVGARPGQVTRSVLLQAAGSGLIAGAVGTAAAICCSFAITGIGGLPGPEISPPALSGCVLVSVLAALAAAMPAARAAARVAPVAALSVAATRHVADRTGRTRALIGALCLGCALLLIGLAGPGGADGAAAGLGSLASAVALFGCLLALGPALLRRAARALHRPVRAVAGLDGVLALRNLGRAARRTAACATVLTLGVTMVAAVLVALASVEKGADQRLRERDPVDVVLDASPTGSSALTPAAVDAVAALPETRAAVPVNRVDGVALGGNGRHQEADVRGLDPGAIPALLADSRPDSHGGGLRHGQAAISTSLAEALGVRPGDRISLQVSGGGKSSAEVGLIHPDETSPMVGDVAVLPGDFAELAPHAPVRSLYVTAVHPDDPSSLRAPLDKALPPNASLHITYQGEERAALRQTVDQLRIMALGLVGITMLVSLVGVAITLTLSSTERERENGVLRAVGMRGSRLRSVLAWEAGLLGLYAAVPGVALGSLYGAMMLGALPGLSSLTIPYGQLAVTSVGALALVLGASVIPVLRSAAVSPMMALRAE
;
A
#
# COMPACT_ATOMS: atom_id res chain seq x y z
N MET A 1 48.01 -18.61 -21.75
CA MET A 1 47.68 -19.39 -20.52
C MET A 1 46.29 -19.10 -19.89
N ALA A 2 45.57 -18.04 -20.26
CA ALA A 2 44.24 -17.74 -19.68
C ALA A 2 43.10 -18.71 -20.08
N SER A 3 43.26 -19.55 -21.12
CA SER A 3 42.22 -20.45 -21.64
C SER A 3 42.08 -21.78 -20.89
N GLY A 4 43.12 -22.24 -20.19
CA GLY A 4 43.12 -23.53 -19.49
C GLY A 4 42.29 -23.51 -18.20
N LEU A 5 42.46 -22.45 -17.40
CA LEU A 5 41.71 -22.26 -16.15
C LEU A 5 40.23 -21.93 -16.38
N THR A 6 39.91 -21.22 -17.47
CA THR A 6 38.51 -20.97 -17.86
C THR A 6 37.84 -22.23 -18.38
N LYS A 7 38.50 -23.02 -19.25
CA LYS A 7 37.99 -24.35 -19.64
C LYS A 7 37.82 -25.27 -18.43
N ALA A 8 38.77 -25.29 -17.50
CA ALA A 8 38.66 -26.09 -16.28
C ALA A 8 37.48 -25.64 -15.40
N ALA A 9 37.25 -24.33 -15.26
CA ALA A 9 36.12 -23.80 -14.50
C ALA A 9 34.77 -24.20 -15.14
N VAL A 10 34.63 -24.08 -16.46
CA VAL A 10 33.40 -24.48 -17.19
C VAL A 10 33.16 -25.98 -17.12
N ARG A 11 34.20 -26.79 -17.30
CA ARG A 11 34.09 -28.27 -17.21
C ARG A 11 33.76 -28.74 -15.79
N GLN A 12 34.19 -27.99 -14.79
CA GLN A 12 33.92 -28.26 -13.39
C GLN A 12 32.49 -27.88 -12.98
N ILE A 13 31.91 -26.85 -13.60
CA ILE A 13 30.48 -26.51 -13.47
C ILE A 13 29.63 -27.70 -13.95
N ALA A 14 29.97 -28.30 -15.09
CA ALA A 14 29.28 -29.47 -15.62
C ALA A 14 29.46 -30.73 -14.74
N ALA A 15 30.62 -30.90 -14.10
CA ALA A 15 30.94 -32.12 -13.34
C ALA A 15 30.33 -32.17 -11.92
N ARG A 16 29.86 -31.06 -11.34
CA ARG A 16 29.31 -31.02 -9.96
C ARG A 16 28.05 -30.14 -9.85
N PRO A 17 26.91 -30.57 -10.43
CA PRO A 17 25.67 -29.78 -10.46
C PRO A 17 25.09 -29.48 -9.06
N SER A 18 25.34 -30.36 -8.08
CA SER A 18 24.86 -30.17 -6.70
C SER A 18 25.39 -28.90 -6.03
N ARG A 19 26.59 -28.43 -6.39
CA ARG A 19 27.15 -27.16 -5.88
C ARG A 19 26.46 -25.94 -6.50
N LEU A 20 26.18 -26.00 -7.79
CA LEU A 20 25.48 -24.93 -8.52
C LEU A 20 24.01 -24.84 -8.11
N LEU A 21 23.37 -25.97 -7.80
CA LEU A 21 22.02 -25.98 -7.25
C LEU A 21 21.96 -25.25 -5.91
N LEU A 22 22.94 -25.46 -5.04
CA LEU A 22 23.01 -24.85 -3.71
C LEU A 22 23.23 -23.33 -3.73
N THR A 23 24.21 -22.83 -4.49
CA THR A 23 24.44 -21.37 -4.62
C THR A 23 23.47 -20.69 -5.58
N GLY A 24 23.11 -21.38 -6.66
CA GLY A 24 22.21 -20.89 -7.69
C GLY A 24 20.79 -20.75 -7.19
N CYS A 25 20.29 -21.62 -6.29
CA CYS A 25 18.93 -21.52 -5.76
C CYS A 25 18.69 -20.20 -5.01
N THR A 26 19.63 -19.75 -4.18
CA THR A 26 19.49 -18.46 -3.47
C THR A 26 19.47 -17.28 -4.44
N LEU A 27 20.40 -17.26 -5.41
CA LEU A 27 20.45 -16.23 -6.44
C LEU A 27 19.21 -16.26 -7.33
N MET A 28 18.70 -17.44 -7.64
CA MET A 28 17.51 -17.65 -8.48
C MET A 28 16.27 -17.09 -7.79
N VAL A 29 16.06 -17.38 -6.50
CA VAL A 29 14.93 -16.83 -5.73
C VAL A 29 15.05 -15.31 -5.61
N THR A 30 16.27 -14.79 -5.40
CA THR A 30 16.51 -13.34 -5.34
C THR A 30 16.21 -12.67 -6.69
N ALA A 31 16.64 -13.27 -7.80
CA ALA A 31 16.39 -12.78 -9.16
C ALA A 31 14.90 -12.88 -9.54
N PHE A 32 14.25 -13.98 -9.19
CA PHE A 32 12.81 -14.18 -9.35
C PHE A 32 12.03 -13.08 -8.64
N PHE A 33 12.39 -12.76 -7.40
CA PHE A 33 11.73 -11.72 -6.63
C PHE A 33 11.98 -10.32 -7.20
N LEU A 34 13.22 -10.00 -7.57
CA LEU A 34 13.59 -8.74 -8.21
C LEU A 34 12.80 -8.53 -9.52
N ALA A 35 12.80 -9.52 -10.40
CA ALA A 35 12.08 -9.47 -11.67
C ALA A 35 10.56 -9.42 -11.46
N GLY A 36 10.02 -10.25 -10.56
CA GLY A 36 8.61 -10.27 -10.22
C GLY A 36 8.12 -8.95 -9.64
N SER A 37 8.90 -8.31 -8.79
CA SER A 37 8.57 -6.99 -8.23
C SER A 37 8.55 -5.90 -9.29
N ILE A 38 9.50 -5.91 -10.25
CA ILE A 38 9.53 -4.94 -11.34
C ILE A 38 8.31 -5.14 -12.25
N VAL A 39 8.07 -6.38 -12.70
CA VAL A 39 6.92 -6.72 -13.56
C VAL A 39 5.61 -6.36 -12.86
N LEU A 40 5.46 -6.65 -11.57
CA LEU A 40 4.27 -6.28 -10.80
C LEU A 40 4.10 -4.76 -10.71
N THR A 41 5.18 -4.02 -10.45
CA THR A 41 5.14 -2.56 -10.34
C THR A 41 4.75 -1.92 -11.67
N ASP A 42 5.35 -2.37 -12.78
CA ASP A 42 5.04 -1.85 -14.10
C ASP A 42 3.61 -2.24 -14.52
N THR A 43 3.21 -3.49 -14.28
CA THR A 43 1.84 -3.96 -14.55
C THR A 43 0.81 -3.16 -13.74
N MET A 44 1.06 -2.90 -12.45
CA MET A 44 0.18 -2.06 -11.63
C MET A 44 0.15 -0.61 -12.12
N LYS A 45 1.30 -0.02 -12.48
CA LYS A 45 1.35 1.35 -13.02
C LYS A 45 0.47 1.47 -14.27
N ARG A 46 0.58 0.51 -15.19
CA ARG A 46 -0.23 0.49 -16.40
C ARG A 46 -1.69 0.19 -16.13
N GLN A 47 -2.00 -0.78 -15.27
CA GLN A 47 -3.39 -1.08 -14.90
C GLN A 47 -4.06 0.12 -14.23
N LEU A 48 -3.43 0.78 -13.26
CA LEU A 48 -3.98 1.99 -12.66
C LEU A 48 -4.07 3.14 -13.66
N ALA A 49 -3.10 3.29 -14.57
CA ALA A 49 -3.18 4.29 -15.62
C ALA A 49 -4.35 4.03 -16.57
N ASP A 50 -4.56 2.78 -16.98
CA ASP A 50 -5.68 2.38 -17.84
C ASP A 50 -7.03 2.46 -17.10
N ASP A 51 -7.08 2.11 -15.81
CA ASP A 51 -8.31 2.04 -15.00
C ASP A 51 -8.75 3.39 -14.40
N LEU A 52 -7.84 4.34 -14.19
CA LEU A 52 -8.16 5.64 -13.59
C LEU A 52 -8.15 6.80 -14.59
N SER A 53 -7.55 6.64 -15.77
CA SER A 53 -7.55 7.72 -16.76
C SER A 53 -8.92 7.88 -17.42
N THR A 54 -9.55 9.04 -17.18
CA THR A 54 -10.74 9.48 -17.93
C THR A 54 -10.40 10.10 -19.29
N VAL A 55 -9.10 10.25 -19.58
CA VAL A 55 -8.55 10.83 -20.81
C VAL A 55 -7.89 9.73 -21.64
N ALA A 56 -8.36 9.54 -22.88
CA ALA A 56 -7.83 8.52 -23.78
C ALA A 56 -6.39 8.79 -24.23
N THR A 57 -5.67 7.72 -24.60
CA THR A 57 -4.30 7.80 -25.16
C THR A 57 -4.21 8.64 -26.43
N GLY A 58 -5.29 8.70 -27.23
CA GLY A 58 -5.36 9.53 -28.45
C GLY A 58 -5.63 11.01 -28.19
N THR A 59 -5.80 11.43 -26.94
CA THR A 59 -5.92 12.84 -26.55
C THR A 59 -4.57 13.38 -26.11
N ALA A 60 -4.09 14.40 -26.83
CA ALA A 60 -2.79 15.00 -26.60
C ALA A 60 -2.85 16.20 -25.65
N VAL A 61 -3.91 17.01 -25.74
CA VAL A 61 -4.14 18.18 -24.89
C VAL A 61 -5.60 18.19 -24.42
N VAL A 62 -5.83 18.59 -23.18
CA VAL A 62 -7.16 18.75 -22.59
C VAL A 62 -7.29 20.20 -22.14
N VAL A 63 -8.39 20.83 -22.55
CA VAL A 63 -8.78 22.16 -22.10
C VAL A 63 -9.97 21.99 -21.17
N GLY A 64 -9.83 22.43 -19.92
CA GLY A 64 -10.87 22.43 -18.90
C GLY A 64 -11.32 23.84 -18.53
N ALA A 65 -12.60 23.99 -18.19
CA ALA A 65 -13.09 25.18 -17.51
C ALA A 65 -12.92 24.97 -15.99
N ASP A 66 -11.82 25.47 -15.40
CA ASP A 66 -11.54 25.38 -13.96
C ASP A 66 -12.43 26.37 -13.18
N GLY A 67 -13.71 26.05 -13.02
CA GLY A 67 -14.69 26.91 -12.34
C GLY A 67 -15.08 28.21 -13.08
N ALA A 68 -14.46 28.46 -14.24
CA ALA A 68 -14.88 29.48 -15.19
C ALA A 68 -16.16 29.08 -15.95
N ARG A 69 -16.72 30.03 -16.70
CA ARG A 69 -17.83 29.77 -17.63
C ARG A 69 -17.48 28.60 -18.58
N PRO A 70 -18.45 27.73 -18.92
CA PRO A 70 -18.20 26.64 -19.86
C PRO A 70 -17.76 27.17 -21.22
N LEU A 71 -16.99 26.37 -21.97
CA LEU A 71 -16.52 26.71 -23.32
C LEU A 71 -17.69 26.90 -24.27
N ASP A 72 -17.72 28.02 -24.98
CA ASP A 72 -18.72 28.29 -26.01
C ASP A 72 -18.38 27.58 -27.33
N ASP A 73 -19.38 27.41 -28.20
CA ASP A 73 -19.21 26.74 -29.51
C ASP A 73 -18.15 27.43 -30.38
N LYS A 74 -18.06 28.76 -30.31
CA LYS A 74 -17.03 29.54 -31.03
C LYS A 74 -15.62 29.19 -30.55
N GLN A 75 -15.42 29.04 -29.24
CA GLN A 75 -14.11 28.72 -28.67
C GLN A 75 -13.68 27.29 -29.04
N VAL A 76 -14.61 26.34 -29.07
CA VAL A 76 -14.33 24.97 -29.54
C VAL A 76 -13.96 24.95 -31.02
N GLU A 77 -14.59 25.78 -31.85
CA GLU A 77 -14.26 25.91 -33.27
C GLU A 77 -12.89 26.58 -33.50
N GLU A 78 -12.54 27.60 -32.71
CA GLU A 78 -11.23 28.26 -32.72
C GLU A 78 -10.11 27.28 -32.33
N LEU A 79 -10.33 26.47 -31.29
CA LEU A 79 -9.41 25.39 -30.91
C LEU A 79 -9.13 24.39 -32.05
N GLY A 80 -10.12 24.16 -32.92
CA GLY A 80 -9.96 23.29 -34.09
C GLY A 80 -9.13 23.91 -35.21
N LYS A 81 -8.98 25.24 -35.23
CA LYS A 81 -8.18 25.97 -36.22
C LYS A 81 -6.75 26.23 -35.72
N ALA A 82 -6.46 25.96 -34.44
CA ALA A 82 -5.16 26.17 -33.85
C ALA A 82 -4.06 25.29 -34.53
N PRO A 83 -2.85 25.83 -34.72
CA PRO A 83 -1.80 25.16 -35.46
C PRO A 83 -1.34 23.86 -34.77
N GLY A 84 -1.47 22.73 -35.47
CA GLY A 84 -1.10 21.40 -34.98
C GLY A 84 -2.25 20.58 -34.38
N VAL A 85 -3.46 21.14 -34.31
CA VAL A 85 -4.66 20.42 -33.85
C VAL A 85 -5.30 19.66 -35.02
N ALA A 86 -5.40 18.34 -34.88
CA ALA A 86 -5.95 17.42 -35.88
C ALA A 86 -7.43 17.05 -35.62
N GLY A 87 -8.01 17.55 -34.53
CA GLY A 87 -9.40 17.33 -34.16
C GLY A 87 -9.67 17.74 -32.72
N VAL A 88 -10.89 18.25 -32.49
CA VAL A 88 -11.37 18.66 -31.18
C VAL A 88 -12.64 17.90 -30.86
N GLN A 89 -12.65 17.24 -29.72
CA GLN A 89 -13.81 16.53 -29.20
C GLN A 89 -14.33 17.27 -27.97
N PRO A 90 -15.47 17.98 -28.06
CA PRO A 90 -16.08 18.59 -26.89
C PRO A 90 -16.65 17.51 -25.96
N VAL A 91 -16.61 17.78 -24.67
CA VAL A 91 -17.13 16.89 -23.62
C VAL A 91 -18.14 17.67 -22.78
N ALA A 92 -19.32 17.10 -22.65
CA ALA A 92 -20.36 17.59 -21.77
C ALA A 92 -20.45 16.69 -20.53
N THR A 93 -20.34 17.26 -19.35
CA THR A 93 -20.34 16.50 -18.08
C THR A 93 -21.32 17.10 -17.10
N GLY A 94 -22.04 16.24 -16.39
CA GLY A 94 -22.95 16.64 -15.31
C GLY A 94 -23.46 15.42 -14.56
N SER A 95 -24.51 15.60 -13.77
CA SER A 95 -25.13 14.53 -13.00
C SER A 95 -26.60 14.35 -13.36
N VAL A 96 -27.04 13.09 -13.38
CA VAL A 96 -28.42 12.69 -13.61
C VAL A 96 -28.85 11.69 -12.55
N ARG A 97 -30.12 11.74 -12.15
CA ARG A 97 -30.73 10.62 -11.43
C ARG A 97 -31.41 9.68 -12.40
N VAL A 98 -31.29 8.37 -12.16
CA VAL A 98 -31.99 7.37 -12.95
C VAL A 98 -33.12 6.77 -12.14
N ARG A 99 -34.35 6.94 -12.62
CA ARG A 99 -35.54 6.42 -11.95
C ARG A 99 -35.49 4.88 -11.90
N GLY A 100 -35.53 4.30 -10.70
CA GLY A 100 -35.52 2.85 -10.48
C GLY A 100 -34.14 2.25 -10.14
N ALA A 101 -33.07 3.03 -10.22
CA ALA A 101 -31.69 2.58 -9.94
C ALA A 101 -31.16 3.06 -8.58
N GLY A 102 -32.05 3.37 -7.63
CA GLY A 102 -31.69 4.03 -6.37
C GLY A 102 -31.86 5.55 -6.42
N ARG A 103 -31.50 6.22 -5.32
CA ARG A 103 -31.71 7.68 -5.16
C ARG A 103 -30.46 8.52 -5.40
N ASP A 104 -29.34 7.89 -5.73
CA ASP A 104 -28.05 8.54 -5.92
C ASP A 104 -27.94 9.27 -7.27
N PRO A 105 -27.25 10.42 -7.32
CA PRO A 105 -26.90 11.04 -8.58
C PRO A 105 -25.78 10.26 -9.27
N TYR A 106 -26.00 9.93 -10.53
CA TYR A 106 -25.02 9.25 -11.39
C TYR A 106 -24.40 10.25 -12.37
N PRO A 107 -23.08 10.20 -12.62
CA PRO A 107 -22.45 11.02 -13.64
C PRO A 107 -23.05 10.73 -15.04
N LEU A 108 -23.44 11.79 -15.74
CA LEU A 108 -23.76 11.79 -17.17
C LEU A 108 -22.58 12.40 -17.91
N VAL A 109 -21.96 11.60 -18.78
CA VAL A 109 -20.80 12.03 -19.56
C VAL A 109 -21.09 11.87 -21.05
N GLY A 110 -21.14 13.00 -21.75
CA GLY A 110 -21.18 13.08 -23.19
C GLY A 110 -19.77 13.23 -23.75
N THR A 111 -19.23 12.18 -24.35
CA THR A 111 -17.85 12.17 -24.89
C THR A 111 -17.76 11.34 -26.16
N ALA A 112 -16.57 11.27 -26.78
CA ALA A 112 -16.31 10.32 -27.86
C ALA A 112 -16.42 8.88 -27.34
N LEU A 113 -17.38 8.13 -27.86
CA LEU A 113 -17.58 6.72 -27.53
C LEU A 113 -16.85 5.79 -28.52
N THR A 114 -16.45 6.32 -29.67
CA THR A 114 -15.70 5.62 -30.72
C THR A 114 -14.41 6.35 -31.08
N GLY A 115 -13.49 5.64 -31.75
CA GLY A 115 -12.23 6.21 -32.23
C GLY A 115 -11.11 6.34 -31.18
N PRO A 116 -9.99 6.97 -31.54
CA PRO A 116 -8.76 6.99 -30.72
C PRO A 116 -8.89 7.81 -29.43
N GLN A 117 -9.92 8.64 -29.31
CA GLN A 117 -10.22 9.45 -28.11
C GLN A 117 -11.26 8.80 -27.19
N SER A 118 -11.76 7.60 -27.52
CA SER A 118 -12.67 6.84 -26.66
C SER A 118 -11.91 6.12 -25.55
N VAL A 119 -12.40 6.24 -24.33
CA VAL A 119 -11.93 5.49 -23.14
C VAL A 119 -12.79 4.26 -22.85
N VAL A 120 -13.85 4.02 -23.63
CA VAL A 120 -14.83 2.98 -23.35
C VAL A 120 -14.75 1.84 -24.36
N ARG A 121 -14.98 0.61 -23.89
CA ARG A 121 -15.04 -0.58 -24.74
C ARG A 121 -16.44 -1.21 -24.67
N PRO A 122 -17.11 -1.46 -25.79
CA PRO A 122 -18.42 -2.12 -25.78
C PRO A 122 -18.30 -3.55 -25.25
N LEU A 123 -19.17 -3.91 -24.31
CA LEU A 123 -19.29 -5.28 -23.79
C LEU A 123 -20.52 -5.98 -24.38
N ARG A 124 -21.66 -5.28 -24.45
CA ARG A 124 -22.94 -5.78 -24.95
C ARG A 124 -23.73 -4.65 -25.61
N GLY A 125 -24.55 -4.98 -26.61
CA GLY A 125 -25.39 -4.00 -27.31
C GLY A 125 -24.61 -3.12 -28.28
N THR A 126 -25.22 -2.02 -28.71
CA THR A 126 -24.64 -1.04 -29.65
C THR A 126 -24.29 0.25 -28.93
N LEU A 127 -23.30 0.99 -29.48
CA LEU A 127 -23.02 2.35 -29.02
C LEU A 127 -24.15 3.28 -29.51
N PRO A 128 -24.44 4.37 -28.80
CA PRO A 128 -25.54 5.25 -29.13
C PRO A 128 -25.17 6.12 -30.34
N ASP A 129 -25.93 5.97 -31.41
CA ASP A 129 -25.76 6.75 -32.65
C ASP A 129 -26.93 7.75 -32.85
N GLY A 130 -28.07 7.52 -32.17
CA GLY A 130 -29.28 8.34 -32.27
C GLY A 130 -29.56 9.25 -31.06
N PRO A 131 -30.48 10.23 -31.21
CA PRO A 131 -31.00 11.00 -30.08
C PRO A 131 -31.80 10.09 -29.14
N GLY A 132 -31.56 10.21 -27.83
CA GLY A 132 -32.29 9.44 -26.81
C GLY A 132 -31.72 8.05 -26.51
N GLU A 133 -30.53 7.72 -27.02
CA GLU A 133 -29.83 6.48 -26.69
C GLU A 133 -28.69 6.74 -25.69
N VAL A 134 -28.50 5.81 -24.76
CA VAL A 134 -27.41 5.83 -23.78
C VAL A 134 -26.77 4.46 -23.64
N VAL A 135 -25.49 4.47 -23.30
CA VAL A 135 -24.80 3.27 -22.81
C VAL A 135 -24.49 3.43 -21.33
N LEU A 136 -24.63 2.33 -20.60
CA LEU A 136 -24.38 2.30 -19.17
C LEU A 136 -23.02 1.66 -18.91
N THR A 137 -22.31 2.12 -17.88
CA THR A 137 -21.14 1.37 -17.41
C THR A 137 -21.58 0.05 -16.79
N ARG A 138 -20.68 -0.95 -16.77
CA ARG A 138 -20.95 -2.27 -16.16
C ARG A 138 -21.51 -2.16 -14.74
N ALA A 139 -21.02 -1.22 -13.94
CA ALA A 139 -21.47 -1.00 -12.56
C ALA A 139 -22.95 -0.60 -12.50
N LEU A 140 -23.39 0.31 -13.38
CA LEU A 140 -24.77 0.78 -13.41
C LEU A 140 -25.74 -0.23 -14.05
N ALA A 141 -25.26 -0.94 -15.09
CA ALA A 141 -26.05 -1.98 -15.78
C ALA A 141 -26.30 -3.24 -14.94
N GLY A 142 -25.54 -3.45 -13.85
CA GLY A 142 -25.73 -4.55 -12.92
C GLY A 142 -26.96 -4.39 -12.02
N LEU A 143 -27.55 -3.20 -11.96
CA LEU A 143 -28.75 -2.94 -11.18
C LEU A 143 -30.01 -3.52 -11.86
N PRO A 144 -31.02 -3.95 -11.08
CA PRO A 144 -32.26 -4.49 -11.63
C PRO A 144 -32.97 -3.47 -12.51
N GLY A 145 -33.40 -3.88 -13.71
CA GLY A 145 -34.08 -3.00 -14.68
C GLY A 145 -33.17 -2.11 -15.54
N MET A 146 -31.84 -2.25 -15.43
CA MET A 146 -30.85 -1.42 -16.13
C MET A 146 -30.14 -2.16 -17.28
N GLY A 147 -30.79 -3.18 -17.85
CA GLY A 147 -30.25 -3.98 -18.95
C GLY A 147 -30.38 -3.31 -20.33
N VAL A 148 -29.68 -3.85 -21.32
CA VAL A 148 -29.82 -3.44 -22.73
C VAL A 148 -31.28 -3.58 -23.19
N GLY A 149 -31.82 -2.57 -23.86
CA GLY A 149 -33.21 -2.49 -24.32
C GLY A 149 -34.18 -1.87 -23.30
N SER A 150 -33.74 -1.60 -22.07
CA SER A 150 -34.58 -0.97 -21.04
C SER A 150 -34.80 0.51 -21.34
N ARG A 151 -36.02 1.01 -21.10
CA ARG A 151 -36.30 2.46 -21.10
C ARG A 151 -36.13 3.00 -19.70
N ILE A 152 -35.20 3.92 -19.53
CA ILE A 152 -34.87 4.56 -18.26
C ILE A 152 -35.18 6.05 -18.33
N THR A 153 -35.64 6.62 -17.21
CA THR A 153 -35.90 8.06 -17.13
C THR A 153 -34.75 8.72 -16.39
N LEU A 154 -34.03 9.59 -17.10
CA LEU A 154 -33.01 10.47 -16.55
C LEU A 154 -33.65 11.77 -16.07
N VAL A 155 -33.26 12.21 -14.88
CA VAL A 155 -33.61 13.52 -14.34
C VAL A 155 -32.31 14.30 -14.22
N ALA A 156 -32.09 15.27 -15.11
CA ALA A 156 -30.91 16.10 -15.08
C ALA A 156 -30.90 17.00 -13.84
N GLN A 157 -29.76 17.07 -13.17
CA GLN A 157 -29.54 18.06 -12.12
C GLN A 157 -28.98 19.33 -12.74
N ALA A 158 -29.57 20.48 -12.40
CA ALA A 158 -28.94 21.76 -12.67
C ALA A 158 -27.59 21.79 -11.92
N GLY A 159 -26.50 22.09 -12.63
CA GLY A 159 -25.16 22.12 -12.04
C GLY A 159 -24.98 23.23 -10.99
N ASP A 160 -23.85 23.19 -10.26
CA ASP A 160 -23.45 24.14 -9.21
C ASP A 160 -23.07 25.54 -9.76
N GLY A 161 -23.94 26.13 -10.58
CA GLY A 161 -23.82 27.51 -11.04
C GLY A 161 -24.28 28.53 -9.97
N PRO A 162 -23.94 29.82 -10.16
CA PRO A 162 -24.35 30.90 -9.26
C PRO A 162 -25.88 30.93 -9.05
N ALA A 163 -26.29 31.39 -7.86
CA ALA A 163 -27.64 31.27 -7.30
C ALA A 163 -28.80 31.73 -8.20
N THR A 164 -28.53 32.56 -9.21
CA THR A 164 -29.52 33.07 -10.16
C THR A 164 -30.00 32.05 -11.20
N SER A 165 -29.30 30.91 -11.38
CA SER A 165 -29.68 29.84 -12.34
C SER A 165 -30.38 28.63 -11.69
N ARG A 166 -30.59 28.65 -10.35
CA ARG A 166 -31.12 27.50 -9.58
C ARG A 166 -32.64 27.25 -9.72
N SER A 167 -33.37 28.06 -10.48
CA SER A 167 -34.83 27.96 -10.62
C SER A 167 -35.32 27.32 -11.94
N ALA A 168 -34.45 26.71 -12.73
CA ALA A 168 -34.89 25.97 -13.92
C ALA A 168 -35.54 24.62 -13.53
N PRO A 169 -36.72 24.26 -14.07
CA PRO A 169 -37.37 22.99 -13.76
C PRO A 169 -36.49 21.80 -14.18
N ALA A 170 -36.42 20.77 -13.32
CA ALA A 170 -35.64 19.57 -13.58
C ALA A 170 -36.07 18.92 -14.91
N ARG A 171 -35.17 18.91 -15.89
CA ARG A 171 -35.44 18.31 -17.20
C ARG A 171 -35.46 16.79 -17.04
N THR A 172 -36.61 16.20 -17.37
CA THR A 172 -36.78 14.76 -17.41
C THR A 172 -36.66 14.28 -18.85
N VAL A 173 -35.83 13.29 -19.08
CA VAL A 173 -35.58 12.72 -20.41
C VAL A 173 -35.71 11.21 -20.30
N THR A 174 -36.58 10.62 -21.12
CA THR A 174 -36.66 9.16 -21.23
C THR A 174 -35.73 8.71 -22.33
N VAL A 175 -34.83 7.79 -22.00
CA VAL A 175 -33.80 7.28 -22.90
C VAL A 175 -33.85 5.75 -22.95
N THR A 176 -33.33 5.18 -24.03
CA THR A 176 -33.19 3.74 -24.20
C THR A 176 -31.74 3.32 -23.98
N VAL A 177 -31.54 2.26 -23.20
CA VAL A 177 -30.21 1.67 -22.99
C VAL A 177 -29.83 0.86 -24.23
N SER A 178 -28.98 1.40 -25.09
CA SER A 178 -28.53 0.75 -26.33
C SER A 178 -27.42 -0.28 -26.08
N GLY A 179 -26.65 -0.13 -25.00
CA GLY A 179 -25.53 -1.01 -24.70
C GLY A 179 -24.93 -0.84 -23.31
N VAL A 180 -24.00 -1.74 -22.98
CA VAL A 180 -23.19 -1.73 -21.76
C VAL A 180 -21.73 -1.67 -22.16
N VAL A 181 -20.99 -0.75 -21.53
CA VAL A 181 -19.57 -0.53 -21.80
C VAL A 181 -18.71 -0.81 -20.57
N GLN A 182 -17.48 -1.25 -20.82
CA GLN A 182 -16.40 -1.16 -19.87
C GLN A 182 -15.82 0.25 -19.94
N ALA A 183 -15.83 0.96 -18.82
CA ALA A 183 -15.24 2.29 -18.67
C ALA A 183 -14.18 2.27 -17.55
N PRO A 184 -13.28 3.25 -17.50
CA PRO A 184 -12.36 3.44 -16.37
C PRO A 184 -13.12 3.47 -15.05
N SER A 185 -12.58 2.82 -14.02
CA SER A 185 -13.15 2.76 -12.67
C SER A 185 -13.37 4.15 -12.06
N ALA A 186 -12.56 5.14 -12.44
CA ALA A 186 -12.74 6.54 -12.03
C ALA A 186 -14.07 7.15 -12.49
N MET A 187 -14.73 6.60 -13.53
CA MET A 187 -16.06 7.03 -13.96
C MET A 187 -17.20 6.39 -13.14
N GLY A 188 -16.91 5.32 -12.39
CA GLY A 188 -17.88 4.62 -11.55
C GLY A 188 -19.13 4.12 -12.31
N ALA A 189 -20.27 4.15 -11.63
CA ALA A 189 -21.59 3.90 -12.22
C ALA A 189 -22.02 5.16 -12.99
N ALA A 190 -21.90 5.15 -14.33
CA ALA A 190 -22.14 6.32 -15.16
C ALA A 190 -23.08 6.03 -16.32
N VAL A 191 -23.77 7.08 -16.77
CA VAL A 191 -24.52 7.14 -18.03
C VAL A 191 -23.65 7.84 -19.06
N LEU A 192 -23.45 7.20 -20.21
CA LEU A 192 -22.60 7.69 -21.28
C LEU A 192 -23.44 7.87 -22.55
N THR A 193 -23.24 8.99 -23.25
CA THR A 193 -23.94 9.30 -24.51
C THR A 193 -23.08 10.22 -25.39
N THR A 194 -23.63 10.71 -26.50
CA THR A 194 -22.96 11.67 -27.36
C THR A 194 -22.89 13.05 -26.70
N PRO A 195 -21.86 13.88 -26.97
CA PRO A 195 -21.73 15.21 -26.37
C PRO A 195 -22.96 16.10 -26.57
N ALA A 196 -23.57 16.06 -27.76
CA ALA A 196 -24.76 16.83 -28.09
C ALA A 196 -25.97 16.43 -27.24
N ASN A 197 -26.22 15.13 -27.06
CA ASN A 197 -27.28 14.63 -26.19
C ASN A 197 -27.06 15.09 -24.74
N ALA A 198 -25.87 14.87 -24.19
CA ALA A 198 -25.56 15.24 -22.82
C ALA A 198 -25.73 16.75 -22.57
N ARG A 199 -25.22 17.61 -23.45
CA ARG A 199 -25.41 19.07 -23.36
C ARG A 199 -26.89 19.46 -23.37
N SER A 200 -27.67 18.86 -24.27
CA SER A 200 -29.11 19.15 -24.39
C SER A 200 -29.90 18.76 -23.13
N TRP A 201 -29.58 17.61 -22.54
CA TRP A 201 -30.27 17.07 -21.36
C TRP A 201 -29.87 17.81 -20.09
N LEU A 202 -28.58 18.14 -19.94
CA LEU A 202 -28.06 18.93 -18.82
C LEU A 202 -28.46 20.41 -18.91
N GLY A 203 -28.81 20.91 -20.10
CA GLY A 203 -29.16 22.30 -20.31
C GLY A 203 -27.98 23.25 -20.13
N THR A 204 -26.75 22.78 -20.33
CA THR A 204 -25.55 23.59 -20.16
C THR A 204 -25.37 24.52 -21.36
N GLY A 205 -25.10 25.80 -21.10
CA GLY A 205 -24.88 26.82 -22.14
C GLY A 205 -23.66 26.53 -23.03
N GLY A 206 -22.69 25.77 -22.51
CA GLY A 206 -21.45 25.40 -23.22
C GLY A 206 -20.91 24.03 -22.80
N TRP A 207 -19.62 23.81 -23.05
CA TRP A 207 -18.88 22.57 -22.85
C TRP A 207 -17.95 22.65 -21.62
N GLN A 208 -17.90 21.59 -20.82
CA GLN A 208 -17.06 21.55 -19.61
C GLN A 208 -15.59 21.29 -19.95
N GLN A 209 -15.33 20.51 -20.99
CA GLN A 209 -13.98 20.21 -21.46
C GLN A 209 -13.92 20.09 -22.99
N ALA A 210 -12.72 20.28 -23.55
CA ALA A 210 -12.40 19.97 -24.94
C ALA A 210 -11.15 19.08 -25.00
N LEU A 211 -11.25 17.94 -25.69
CA LEU A 211 -10.17 16.97 -25.88
C LEU A 211 -9.56 17.15 -27.26
N LEU A 212 -8.30 17.59 -27.32
CA LEU A 212 -7.60 17.88 -28.56
C LEU A 212 -6.69 16.72 -28.97
N ARG A 213 -6.75 16.36 -30.25
CA ARG A 213 -5.82 15.45 -30.90
C ARG A 213 -4.75 16.26 -31.63
N VAL A 214 -3.49 15.87 -31.47
CA VAL A 214 -2.33 16.52 -32.09
C VAL A 214 -1.52 15.47 -32.85
N THR A 215 -1.15 15.75 -34.10
CA THR A 215 -0.40 14.82 -34.97
C THR A 215 1.00 15.32 -35.33
N ASP A 216 1.16 16.62 -35.53
CA ASP A 216 2.33 17.17 -36.23
C ASP A 216 3.28 17.98 -35.34
N ARG A 217 3.01 18.07 -34.03
CA ARG A 217 3.81 18.81 -33.03
C ARG A 217 3.81 18.13 -31.67
N PRO A 218 4.84 18.36 -30.83
CA PRO A 218 4.82 17.88 -29.44
C PRO A 218 3.68 18.55 -28.65
N ALA A 219 2.94 17.74 -27.88
CA ALA A 219 1.74 18.18 -27.16
C ALA A 219 1.99 19.35 -26.18
N ALA A 220 3.20 19.48 -25.63
CA ALA A 220 3.57 20.56 -24.71
C ALA A 220 3.63 21.93 -25.40
N GLU A 221 4.09 22.00 -26.65
CA GLU A 221 4.12 23.24 -27.43
C GLU A 221 2.70 23.68 -27.79
N VAL A 222 1.85 22.73 -28.22
CA VAL A 222 0.45 23.01 -28.55
C VAL A 222 -0.33 23.44 -27.30
N ALA A 223 -0.14 22.78 -26.17
CA ALA A 223 -0.76 23.18 -24.90
C ALA A 223 -0.39 24.62 -24.50
N SER A 224 0.88 25.00 -24.65
CA SER A 224 1.35 26.35 -24.32
C SER A 224 0.78 27.42 -25.28
N ALA A 225 0.69 27.11 -26.57
CA ALA A 225 0.09 28.01 -27.57
C ALA A 225 -1.41 28.22 -27.28
N VAL A 226 -2.13 27.13 -27.00
CA VAL A 226 -3.57 27.16 -26.69
C VAL A 226 -3.84 27.90 -25.37
N GLN A 227 -3.00 27.74 -24.35
CA GLN A 227 -3.09 28.52 -23.10
C GLN A 227 -2.90 30.02 -23.34
N GLY A 228 -2.01 30.39 -24.28
CA GLY A 228 -1.77 31.79 -24.65
C GLY A 228 -2.97 32.46 -25.33
N GLU A 229 -3.76 31.69 -26.09
CA GLU A 229 -4.96 32.18 -26.78
C GLU A 229 -6.19 32.26 -25.86
N LEU A 230 -6.36 31.30 -24.95
CA LEU A 230 -7.51 31.23 -24.02
C LEU A 230 -7.35 32.10 -22.77
N GLY A 231 -6.15 32.58 -22.46
CA GLY A 231 -5.86 33.35 -21.25
C GLY A 231 -5.78 32.49 -19.98
N THR A 232 -5.91 33.09 -18.81
CA THR A 232 -5.80 32.41 -17.49
C THR A 232 -7.11 31.80 -16.98
N ASP A 233 -8.22 32.03 -17.68
CA ASP A 233 -9.55 31.60 -17.25
C ASP A 233 -9.80 30.10 -17.50
N PHE A 234 -8.97 29.45 -18.32
CA PHE A 234 -9.10 28.03 -18.67
C PHE A 234 -7.81 27.28 -18.34
N SER A 235 -7.94 26.02 -17.92
CA SER A 235 -6.80 25.15 -17.64
C SER A 235 -6.47 24.33 -18.89
N VAL A 236 -5.25 24.48 -19.39
CA VAL A 236 -4.75 23.68 -20.51
C VAL A 236 -3.66 22.76 -20.01
N SER A 237 -3.91 21.45 -20.09
CA SER A 237 -2.99 20.43 -19.62
C SER A 237 -2.74 19.39 -20.70
N THR A 238 -1.51 18.85 -20.74
CA THR A 238 -1.22 17.75 -21.66
C THR A 238 -1.92 16.48 -21.20
N GLY A 239 -2.46 15.71 -22.14
CA GLY A 239 -3.16 14.45 -21.85
C GLY A 239 -2.25 13.41 -21.20
N SER A 240 -0.93 13.46 -21.40
CA SER A 240 0.03 12.63 -20.67
C SER A 240 0.23 13.07 -19.23
N ALA A 241 0.25 14.38 -18.94
CA ALA A 241 0.33 14.90 -17.58
C ALA A 241 -0.93 14.57 -16.78
N LEU A 242 -2.12 14.82 -17.34
CA LEU A 242 -3.41 14.46 -16.71
C LEU A 242 -3.55 12.96 -16.45
N ARG A 243 -3.06 12.11 -17.37
CA ARG A 243 -3.00 10.66 -17.13
C ARG A 243 -2.04 10.32 -16.00
N ALA A 244 -0.86 10.92 -15.96
CA ALA A 244 0.10 10.71 -14.89
C ALA A 244 -0.42 11.20 -13.52
N GLU A 245 -1.18 12.28 -13.49
CA GLU A 245 -1.76 12.88 -12.28
C GLU A 245 -3.00 12.11 -11.80
N GLY A 246 -3.91 11.76 -12.72
CA GLY A 246 -5.13 10.97 -12.46
C GLY A 246 -4.89 9.49 -12.15
N SER A 247 -3.73 8.93 -12.48
CA SER A 247 -3.35 7.54 -12.16
C SER A 247 -3.18 7.26 -10.65
N GLY A 248 -3.48 8.23 -9.77
CA GLY A 248 -3.17 8.13 -8.35
C GLY A 248 -1.67 7.95 -8.13
N SER A 249 -0.84 8.68 -8.89
CA SER A 249 0.63 8.53 -8.91
C SER A 249 1.25 8.53 -7.51
N LYS A 250 0.68 9.28 -6.56
CA LYS A 250 1.08 9.25 -5.14
C LYS A 250 0.88 7.87 -4.47
N ARG A 251 -0.24 7.18 -4.73
CA ARG A 251 -0.49 5.82 -4.20
C ARG A 251 0.45 4.80 -4.86
N VAL A 252 0.63 4.88 -6.18
CA VAL A 252 1.51 3.97 -6.93
C VAL A 252 2.98 4.15 -6.57
N THR A 253 3.45 5.40 -6.44
CA THR A 253 4.82 5.69 -6.00
C THR A 253 5.05 5.21 -4.57
N THR A 254 4.07 5.34 -3.67
CA THR A 254 4.19 4.82 -2.30
C THR A 254 4.34 3.29 -2.29
N VAL A 255 3.49 2.56 -3.03
CA VAL A 255 3.59 1.10 -3.16
C VAL A 255 4.89 0.68 -3.85
N SER A 256 5.30 1.39 -4.91
CA SER A 256 6.56 1.15 -5.63
C SER A 256 7.78 1.37 -4.75
N THR A 257 7.78 2.42 -3.92
CA THR A 257 8.87 2.68 -2.96
C THR A 257 8.93 1.57 -1.92
N LEU A 258 7.78 1.11 -1.41
CA LEU A 258 7.71 -0.01 -0.48
C LEU A 258 8.29 -1.29 -1.11
N LEU A 259 7.86 -1.65 -2.34
CA LEU A 259 8.39 -2.78 -3.11
C LEU A 259 9.90 -2.68 -3.34
N THR A 260 10.41 -1.48 -3.64
CA THR A 260 11.85 -1.25 -3.86
C THR A 260 12.66 -1.52 -2.59
N ILE A 261 12.16 -1.12 -1.42
CA ILE A 261 12.78 -1.42 -0.12
C ILE A 261 12.84 -2.93 0.09
N PHE A 262 11.75 -3.65 -0.18
CA PHE A 262 11.71 -5.11 -0.07
C PHE A 262 12.72 -5.80 -0.98
N VAL A 263 12.82 -5.36 -2.23
CA VAL A 263 13.79 -5.87 -3.20
C VAL A 263 15.22 -5.64 -2.74
N LEU A 264 15.53 -4.44 -2.26
CA LEU A 264 16.86 -4.11 -1.74
C LEU A 264 17.24 -5.02 -0.56
N VAL A 265 16.30 -5.23 0.36
CA VAL A 265 16.47 -6.10 1.52
C VAL A 265 16.68 -7.56 1.11
N ALA A 266 15.87 -8.08 0.19
CA ALA A 266 16.02 -9.43 -0.35
C ALA A 266 17.37 -9.62 -1.06
N LEU A 267 17.82 -8.62 -1.82
CA LEU A 267 19.12 -8.63 -2.48
C LEU A 267 20.27 -8.65 -1.48
N LEU A 268 20.19 -7.86 -0.40
CA LEU A 268 21.19 -7.85 0.68
C LEU A 268 21.24 -9.21 1.38
N ALA A 269 20.09 -9.78 1.74
CA ALA A 269 19.97 -11.10 2.35
C ALA A 269 20.54 -12.21 1.44
N GLY A 270 20.14 -12.22 0.16
CA GLY A 270 20.60 -13.18 -0.84
C GLY A 270 22.11 -13.09 -1.06
N THR A 271 22.65 -11.88 -1.27
CA THR A 271 24.10 -11.63 -1.41
C THR A 271 24.87 -12.17 -0.21
N PHE A 272 24.34 -11.98 1.00
CA PHE A 272 24.98 -12.44 2.22
C PHE A 272 24.96 -13.96 2.39
N ILE A 273 23.83 -14.63 2.11
CA ILE A 273 23.72 -16.10 2.10
C ILE A 273 24.70 -16.69 1.08
N VAL A 274 24.76 -16.10 -0.12
CA VAL A 274 25.67 -16.52 -1.19
C VAL A 274 27.12 -16.35 -0.75
N SER A 275 27.47 -15.24 -0.09
CA SER A 275 28.84 -15.02 0.41
C SER A 275 29.25 -16.06 1.45
N THR A 276 28.33 -16.39 2.37
CA THR A 276 28.51 -17.43 3.38
C THR A 276 28.70 -18.79 2.71
N THR A 277 27.92 -19.08 1.68
CA THR A 277 28.00 -20.34 0.93
C THR A 277 29.33 -20.44 0.17
N TYR A 278 29.78 -19.38 -0.49
CA TYR A 278 31.09 -19.37 -1.17
C TYR A 278 32.25 -19.55 -0.20
N ARG A 279 32.21 -18.92 0.98
CA ARG A 279 33.23 -19.15 2.02
C ARG A 279 33.36 -20.62 2.37
N VAL A 280 32.24 -21.28 2.57
CA VAL A 280 32.18 -22.70 2.90
C VAL A 280 32.70 -23.57 1.75
N LEU A 281 32.22 -23.31 0.53
CA LEU A 281 32.65 -24.08 -0.65
C LEU A 281 34.16 -23.96 -0.87
N LEU A 282 34.70 -22.76 -0.66
CA LEU A 282 36.14 -22.52 -0.79
C LEU A 282 36.93 -23.20 0.34
N VAL A 283 36.42 -23.28 1.56
CA VAL A 283 37.04 -24.08 2.64
C VAL A 283 37.18 -25.54 2.22
N ARG A 284 36.14 -26.13 1.61
CA ARG A 284 36.19 -27.50 1.09
C ARG A 284 37.16 -27.66 -0.09
N ASP A 285 37.39 -26.61 -0.86
CA ASP A 285 38.31 -26.61 -2.01
C ASP A 285 39.72 -26.12 -1.67
N GLN A 286 40.02 -25.81 -0.41
CA GLN A 286 41.31 -25.23 -0.01
C GLN A 286 42.49 -26.09 -0.45
N THR A 287 42.42 -27.41 -0.28
CA THR A 287 43.49 -28.33 -0.67
C THR A 287 43.73 -28.30 -2.18
N ARG A 288 42.66 -28.26 -2.98
CA ARG A 288 42.78 -28.18 -4.45
C ARG A 288 43.34 -26.84 -4.92
N LEU A 289 42.86 -25.74 -4.34
CA LEU A 289 43.37 -24.41 -4.65
C LEU A 289 44.83 -24.25 -4.21
N ALA A 290 45.22 -24.87 -3.09
CA ALA A 290 46.59 -24.94 -2.64
C ALA A 290 47.47 -25.74 -3.62
N LEU A 291 47.02 -26.92 -4.08
CA LEU A 291 47.73 -27.73 -5.08
C LEU A 291 47.92 -26.96 -6.41
N LEU A 292 46.90 -26.25 -6.89
CA LEU A 292 47.03 -25.40 -8.08
C LEU A 292 48.09 -24.30 -7.89
N ARG A 293 48.21 -23.75 -6.68
CA ARG A 293 49.25 -22.78 -6.35
C ARG A 293 50.64 -23.42 -6.22
N CYS A 294 50.73 -24.67 -5.77
CA CYS A 294 51.99 -25.43 -5.79
C CYS A 294 52.48 -25.69 -7.23
N VAL A 295 51.58 -25.85 -8.19
CA VAL A 295 51.89 -26.00 -9.64
C VAL A 295 52.14 -24.64 -10.33
N GLY A 296 52.14 -23.52 -9.58
CA GLY A 296 52.52 -22.19 -10.09
C GLY A 296 51.36 -21.22 -10.39
N ALA A 297 50.12 -21.54 -10.02
CA ALA A 297 49.00 -20.61 -10.19
C ALA A 297 49.17 -19.34 -9.34
N ARG A 298 49.04 -18.16 -9.96
CA ARG A 298 49.13 -16.86 -9.28
C ARG A 298 47.87 -16.56 -8.44
N PRO A 299 47.96 -15.78 -7.34
CA PRO A 299 46.80 -15.41 -6.51
C PRO A 299 45.67 -14.76 -7.31
N GLY A 300 46.00 -13.90 -8.27
CA GLY A 300 45.03 -13.25 -9.16
C GLY A 300 44.32 -14.20 -10.13
N GLN A 301 44.95 -15.32 -10.50
CA GLN A 301 44.33 -16.35 -11.33
C GLN A 301 43.29 -17.15 -10.55
N VAL A 302 43.57 -17.43 -9.27
CA VAL A 302 42.62 -18.08 -8.36
C VAL A 302 41.42 -17.17 -8.13
N THR A 303 41.62 -15.89 -7.82
CA THR A 303 40.50 -14.94 -7.63
C THR A 303 39.66 -14.81 -8.88
N ARG A 304 40.28 -14.68 -10.06
CA ARG A 304 39.55 -14.53 -11.34
C ARG A 304 38.76 -15.79 -11.68
N SER A 305 39.29 -16.98 -11.39
CA SER A 305 38.58 -18.25 -11.59
C SER A 305 37.32 -18.33 -10.73
N VAL A 306 37.41 -17.99 -9.44
CA VAL A 306 36.25 -17.96 -8.53
C VAL A 306 35.22 -16.91 -8.95
N LEU A 307 35.66 -15.72 -9.35
CA LEU A 307 34.76 -14.66 -9.83
C LEU A 307 34.06 -15.05 -11.14
N LEU A 308 34.74 -15.75 -12.05
CA LEU A 308 34.12 -16.27 -13.28
C LEU A 308 33.07 -17.34 -12.98
N GLN A 309 33.33 -18.22 -12.02
CA GLN A 309 32.32 -19.19 -11.56
C GLN A 309 31.12 -18.49 -10.94
N ALA A 310 31.37 -17.47 -10.11
CA ALA A 310 30.31 -16.65 -9.52
C ALA A 310 29.47 -15.94 -10.58
N ALA A 311 30.11 -15.30 -11.57
CA ALA A 311 29.42 -14.67 -12.68
C ALA A 311 28.57 -15.67 -13.49
N GLY A 312 29.11 -16.85 -13.80
CA GLY A 312 28.36 -17.91 -14.49
C GLY A 312 27.15 -18.39 -13.69
N SER A 313 27.32 -18.61 -12.38
CA SER A 313 26.20 -18.98 -11.49
C SER A 313 25.15 -17.88 -11.38
N GLY A 314 25.56 -16.61 -11.33
CA GLY A 314 24.67 -15.45 -11.28
C GLY A 314 23.92 -15.24 -12.60
N LEU A 315 24.56 -15.50 -13.74
CA LEU A 315 23.93 -15.43 -15.05
C LEU A 315 22.85 -16.49 -15.21
N ILE A 316 23.18 -17.76 -14.92
CA ILE A 316 22.22 -18.88 -15.03
C ILE A 316 21.07 -18.70 -14.04
N ALA A 317 21.38 -18.44 -12.76
CA ALA A 317 20.36 -18.25 -11.74
C ALA A 317 19.51 -17.00 -12.00
N GLY A 318 20.13 -15.92 -12.46
CA GLY A 318 19.45 -14.68 -12.85
C GLY A 318 18.49 -14.89 -14.01
N ALA A 319 18.93 -15.57 -15.07
CA ALA A 319 18.11 -15.87 -16.24
C ALA A 319 16.92 -16.79 -15.89
N VAL A 320 17.19 -17.90 -15.16
CA VAL A 320 16.15 -18.84 -14.74
C VAL A 320 15.16 -18.18 -13.78
N GLY A 321 15.65 -17.40 -12.81
CA GLY A 321 14.79 -16.68 -11.87
C GLY A 321 13.90 -15.65 -12.57
N THR A 322 14.46 -14.87 -13.49
CA THR A 322 13.72 -13.88 -14.28
C THR A 322 12.68 -14.56 -15.18
N ALA A 323 13.04 -15.65 -15.87
CA ALA A 323 12.11 -16.42 -16.69
C ALA A 323 10.96 -17.03 -15.87
N ALA A 324 11.26 -17.57 -14.69
CA ALA A 324 10.27 -18.09 -13.77
C ALA A 324 9.31 -16.97 -13.28
N ALA A 325 9.82 -15.76 -13.04
CA ALA A 325 9.00 -14.62 -12.63
C ALA A 325 8.03 -14.20 -13.73
N ILE A 326 8.49 -14.15 -14.98
CA ILE A 326 7.65 -13.84 -16.14
C ILE A 326 6.56 -14.90 -16.30
N CYS A 327 6.94 -16.19 -16.25
CA CYS A 327 5.98 -17.30 -16.35
C CYS A 327 4.92 -17.24 -15.26
N CYS A 328 5.32 -16.98 -14.02
CA CYS A 328 4.40 -16.80 -12.90
C CYS A 328 3.48 -15.59 -13.10
N SER A 329 4.01 -14.48 -13.62
CA SER A 329 3.22 -13.28 -13.91
C SER A 329 2.13 -13.52 -14.97
N PHE A 330 2.47 -14.25 -16.04
CA PHE A 330 1.48 -14.70 -17.04
C PHE A 330 0.45 -15.66 -16.45
N ALA A 331 0.86 -16.58 -15.56
CA ALA A 331 -0.07 -17.48 -14.90
C ALA A 331 -1.05 -16.73 -14.00
N ILE A 332 -0.56 -15.77 -13.20
CA ILE A 332 -1.39 -14.96 -12.30
C ILE A 332 -2.38 -14.10 -13.09
N THR A 333 -1.91 -13.40 -14.12
CA THR A 333 -2.77 -12.55 -14.97
C THR A 333 -3.78 -13.39 -15.76
N GLY A 334 -3.36 -14.54 -16.29
CA GLY A 334 -4.23 -15.47 -17.02
C GLY A 334 -5.33 -16.08 -16.16
N ILE A 335 -5.01 -16.54 -14.95
CA ILE A 335 -6.01 -17.06 -14.00
C ILE A 335 -6.96 -15.95 -13.54
N GLY A 336 -6.44 -14.74 -13.32
CA GLY A 336 -7.23 -13.59 -12.86
C GLY A 336 -8.10 -12.93 -13.94
N GLY A 337 -8.00 -13.35 -15.21
CA GLY A 337 -8.67 -12.66 -16.32
C GLY A 337 -8.19 -11.22 -16.52
N LEU A 338 -7.00 -10.89 -16.02
CA LEU A 338 -6.41 -9.56 -16.07
C LEU A 338 -5.66 -9.36 -17.39
N PRO A 339 -5.46 -8.10 -17.84
CA PRO A 339 -4.54 -7.80 -18.92
C PRO A 339 -3.17 -8.44 -18.67
N GLY A 340 -2.51 -8.90 -19.74
CA GLY A 340 -1.19 -9.52 -19.64
C GLY A 340 -0.16 -8.60 -18.98
N PRO A 341 0.88 -9.16 -18.36
CA PRO A 341 1.85 -8.39 -17.59
C PRO A 341 2.66 -7.46 -18.48
N GLU A 342 3.02 -6.30 -17.95
CA GLU A 342 3.91 -5.37 -18.65
C GLU A 342 5.36 -5.84 -18.51
N ILE A 343 5.99 -6.05 -19.67
CA ILE A 343 7.35 -6.56 -19.75
C ILE A 343 8.23 -5.52 -20.42
N SER A 344 9.18 -4.99 -19.65
CA SER A 344 10.23 -4.10 -20.15
C SER A 344 11.53 -4.88 -20.36
N PRO A 345 11.95 -5.16 -21.61
CA PRO A 345 13.21 -5.84 -21.90
C PRO A 345 14.45 -5.21 -21.22
N PRO A 346 14.63 -3.88 -21.18
CA PRO A 346 15.78 -3.30 -20.49
C PRO A 346 15.72 -3.51 -18.97
N ALA A 347 14.54 -3.46 -18.35
CA ALA A 347 14.41 -3.70 -16.91
C ALA A 347 14.73 -5.16 -16.53
N LEU A 348 14.30 -6.13 -17.34
CA LEU A 348 14.58 -7.55 -17.13
C LEU A 348 16.05 -7.91 -17.35
N SER A 349 16.69 -7.35 -18.38
CA SER A 349 18.13 -7.52 -18.57
C SER A 349 18.93 -6.92 -17.41
N GLY A 350 18.44 -5.80 -16.84
CA GLY A 350 18.92 -5.24 -15.58
C GLY A 350 18.84 -6.21 -14.40
N CYS A 351 17.77 -7.01 -14.28
CA CYS A 351 17.62 -8.02 -13.21
C CYS A 351 18.71 -9.09 -13.27
N VAL A 352 19.02 -9.58 -14.47
CA VAL A 352 20.10 -10.55 -14.70
C VAL A 352 21.45 -9.92 -14.37
N LEU A 353 21.68 -8.68 -14.79
CA LEU A 353 22.91 -7.94 -14.47
C LEU A 353 23.09 -7.78 -12.96
N VAL A 354 22.05 -7.35 -12.24
CA VAL A 354 22.06 -7.21 -10.78
C VAL A 354 22.37 -8.55 -10.10
N SER A 355 21.85 -9.67 -10.62
CA SER A 355 22.13 -11.01 -10.09
C SER A 355 23.60 -11.41 -10.26
N VAL A 356 24.20 -11.08 -11.41
CA VAL A 356 25.64 -11.28 -11.67
C VAL A 356 26.49 -10.42 -10.73
N LEU A 357 26.14 -9.14 -10.58
CA LEU A 357 26.85 -8.21 -9.69
C LEU A 357 26.76 -8.64 -8.22
N ALA A 358 25.59 -9.10 -7.77
CA ALA A 358 25.38 -9.65 -6.43
C ALA A 358 26.23 -10.91 -6.20
N ALA A 359 26.28 -11.83 -7.17
CA ALA A 359 27.13 -13.02 -7.09
C ALA A 359 28.62 -12.67 -7.00
N LEU A 360 29.08 -11.69 -7.80
CA LEU A 360 30.46 -11.19 -7.77
C LEU A 360 30.78 -10.54 -6.43
N ALA A 361 29.93 -9.64 -5.93
CA ALA A 361 30.08 -8.97 -4.65
C ALA A 361 30.13 -9.98 -3.49
N ALA A 362 29.25 -10.98 -3.51
CA ALA A 362 29.19 -12.05 -2.52
C ALA A 362 30.44 -12.94 -2.51
N ALA A 363 30.94 -13.30 -3.69
CA ALA A 363 32.11 -14.17 -3.83
C ALA A 363 33.43 -13.46 -3.54
N MET A 364 33.49 -12.13 -3.69
CA MET A 364 34.73 -11.36 -3.62
C MET A 364 35.50 -11.46 -2.28
N PRO A 365 34.86 -11.36 -1.10
CA PRO A 365 35.55 -11.57 0.18
C PRO A 365 36.12 -12.98 0.32
N ALA A 366 35.38 -13.98 -0.17
CA ALA A 366 35.76 -15.38 -0.10
C ALA A 366 36.92 -15.69 -1.06
N ALA A 367 36.86 -15.18 -2.29
CA ALA A 367 37.90 -15.30 -3.30
C ALA A 367 39.22 -14.66 -2.84
N ARG A 368 39.17 -13.45 -2.27
CA ARG A 368 40.35 -12.78 -1.70
C ARG A 368 40.95 -13.55 -0.53
N ALA A 369 40.12 -14.13 0.34
CA ALA A 369 40.59 -14.95 1.45
C ALA A 369 41.31 -16.21 0.93
N ALA A 370 40.70 -16.94 0.00
CA ALA A 370 41.32 -18.13 -0.61
C ALA A 370 42.65 -17.84 -1.29
N ALA A 371 42.78 -16.69 -1.95
CA ALA A 371 44.04 -16.27 -2.58
C ALA A 371 45.13 -15.84 -1.59
N ARG A 372 44.79 -15.55 -0.33
CA ARG A 372 45.76 -15.14 0.71
C ARG A 372 46.27 -16.28 1.59
N VAL A 373 45.58 -17.43 1.62
CA VAL A 373 46.03 -18.59 2.40
C VAL A 373 47.32 -19.18 1.81
N ALA A 374 48.35 -19.36 2.62
CA ALA A 374 49.61 -19.97 2.19
C ALA A 374 49.40 -21.45 1.83
N PRO A 375 49.95 -21.95 0.71
CA PRO A 375 49.76 -23.34 0.26
C PRO A 375 50.17 -24.38 1.31
N VAL A 376 51.30 -24.13 2.00
CA VAL A 376 51.82 -25.00 3.07
C VAL A 376 50.89 -25.04 4.27
N ALA A 377 50.25 -23.91 4.62
CA ALA A 377 49.29 -23.85 5.71
C ALA A 377 48.04 -24.70 5.42
N ALA A 378 47.57 -24.73 4.16
CA ALA A 378 46.40 -25.49 3.73
C ALA A 378 46.65 -27.01 3.61
N LEU A 379 47.91 -27.43 3.44
CA LEU A 379 48.32 -28.84 3.37
C LEU A 379 48.74 -29.41 4.73
N SER A 380 49.02 -28.55 5.72
CA SER A 380 49.40 -28.97 7.07
C SER A 380 48.20 -29.48 7.87
N VAL A 381 48.40 -30.48 8.74
CA VAL A 381 47.37 -30.95 9.70
C VAL A 381 46.88 -29.79 10.59
N ALA A 382 47.68 -28.73 10.76
CA ALA A 382 47.28 -27.50 11.45
C ALA A 382 46.18 -26.69 10.72
N ALA A 383 45.94 -26.90 9.42
CA ALA A 383 44.81 -26.33 8.66
C ALA A 383 43.44 -26.71 9.26
N THR A 384 43.38 -27.86 9.93
CA THR A 384 42.15 -28.40 10.53
C THR A 384 41.84 -27.82 11.91
N ARG A 385 42.82 -27.17 12.57
CA ARG A 385 42.55 -26.46 13.84
C ARG A 385 41.79 -25.18 13.54
N HIS A 386 40.49 -25.23 13.84
CA HIS A 386 39.61 -24.07 13.88
C HIS A 386 40.30 -22.95 14.66
N VAL A 387 40.76 -21.90 13.95
CA VAL A 387 41.25 -20.67 14.58
C VAL A 387 40.17 -20.19 15.54
N ALA A 388 40.53 -20.01 16.81
CA ALA A 388 39.59 -19.62 17.86
C ALA A 388 38.78 -18.39 17.39
N ASP A 389 37.47 -18.59 17.23
CA ASP A 389 36.53 -17.66 16.60
C ASP A 389 36.13 -16.53 17.57
N ARG A 390 37.14 -15.84 18.12
CA ARG A 390 36.95 -14.64 18.94
C ARG A 390 36.48 -13.50 18.04
N THR A 391 35.46 -12.77 18.48
CA THR A 391 35.09 -11.50 17.85
C THR A 391 36.25 -10.53 18.02
N GLY A 392 37.00 -10.29 16.95
CA GLY A 392 38.11 -9.35 16.96
C GLY A 392 37.64 -7.94 17.32
N ARG A 393 38.51 -7.13 17.95
CA ARG A 393 38.23 -5.76 18.39
C ARG A 393 37.62 -4.90 17.28
N THR A 394 38.06 -5.09 16.03
CA THR A 394 37.54 -4.40 14.85
C THR A 394 36.05 -4.66 14.59
N ARG A 395 35.57 -5.90 14.74
CA ARG A 395 34.13 -6.22 14.59
C ARG A 395 33.30 -5.65 15.73
N ALA A 396 33.84 -5.65 16.95
CA ALA A 396 33.16 -5.04 18.08
C ALA A 396 33.00 -3.52 17.90
N LEU A 397 34.05 -2.84 17.41
CA LEU A 397 34.03 -1.42 17.04
C LEU A 397 33.02 -1.13 15.93
N ILE A 398 33.04 -1.88 14.83
CA ILE A 398 32.06 -1.71 13.73
C ILE A 398 30.63 -1.92 14.25
N GLY A 399 30.40 -2.95 15.06
CA GLY A 399 29.09 -3.22 15.63
C GLY A 399 28.61 -2.12 16.58
N ALA A 400 29.51 -1.58 17.42
CA ALA A 400 29.21 -0.47 18.32
C ALA A 400 28.90 0.83 17.54
N LEU A 401 29.67 1.12 16.48
CA LEU A 401 29.42 2.27 15.60
C LEU A 401 28.07 2.14 14.89
N CYS A 402 27.78 0.97 14.30
CA CYS A 402 26.50 0.69 13.67
C CYS A 402 25.32 0.83 14.66
N LEU A 403 25.48 0.36 15.89
CA LEU A 403 24.46 0.51 16.94
C LEU A 403 24.26 1.98 17.31
N GLY A 404 25.34 2.74 17.48
CA GLY A 404 25.30 4.19 17.75
C GLY A 404 24.62 4.97 16.64
N CYS A 405 24.99 4.71 15.38
CA CYS A 405 24.33 5.30 14.21
C CYS A 405 22.84 4.95 14.15
N ALA A 406 22.47 3.70 14.41
CA ALA A 406 21.07 3.30 14.39
C ALA A 406 20.26 4.00 15.48
N LEU A 407 20.77 4.06 16.72
CA LEU A 407 20.09 4.74 17.83
C LEU A 407 19.97 6.25 17.59
N LEU A 408 21.00 6.88 17.04
CA LEU A 408 20.97 8.29 16.66
C LEU A 408 19.90 8.57 15.59
N LEU A 409 19.87 7.77 14.52
CA LEU A 409 18.88 7.91 13.46
C LEU A 409 17.45 7.61 13.95
N ILE A 410 17.28 6.65 14.87
CA ILE A 410 15.99 6.38 15.51
C ILE A 410 15.54 7.59 16.33
N GLY A 411 16.44 8.20 17.11
CA GLY A 411 16.14 9.40 17.89
C GLY A 411 15.77 10.61 17.01
N LEU A 412 16.48 10.80 15.89
CA LEU A 412 16.21 11.89 14.93
C LEU A 412 14.92 11.69 14.15
N ALA A 413 14.50 10.44 13.92
CA ALA A 413 13.26 10.11 13.21
C ALA A 413 12.05 9.90 14.15
N GLY A 414 12.20 10.15 15.46
CA GLY A 414 11.12 10.05 16.45
C GLY A 414 10.11 11.21 16.40
N PRO A 415 9.04 11.16 17.24
CA PRO A 415 8.02 12.19 17.28
C PRO A 415 8.65 13.55 17.67
N GLY A 416 8.71 14.48 16.72
CA GLY A 416 9.38 15.79 16.86
C GLY A 416 10.56 16.03 15.91
N GLY A 417 10.93 15.06 15.05
CA GLY A 417 11.97 15.17 14.03
C GLY A 417 11.54 15.83 12.71
N ALA A 418 12.52 16.01 11.79
CA ALA A 418 12.38 16.65 10.47
C ALA A 418 11.30 16.04 9.54
N ASP A 419 10.94 16.77 8.48
CA ASP A 419 9.95 16.42 7.44
C ASP A 419 9.79 14.91 7.16
N GLY A 420 8.56 14.44 6.93
CA GLY A 420 8.22 13.01 6.83
C GLY A 420 9.06 12.19 5.85
N ALA A 421 9.57 12.78 4.77
CA ALA A 421 10.48 12.12 3.84
C ALA A 421 11.88 11.85 4.44
N ALA A 422 12.41 12.80 5.22
CA ALA A 422 13.67 12.65 5.95
C ALA A 422 13.53 11.62 7.08
N ALA A 423 12.39 11.61 7.79
CA ALA A 423 12.07 10.59 8.78
C ALA A 423 12.01 9.17 8.17
N GLY A 424 11.38 9.03 6.99
CA GLY A 424 11.34 7.78 6.24
C GLY A 424 12.73 7.26 5.85
N LEU A 425 13.56 8.11 5.24
CA LEU A 425 14.96 7.78 4.91
C LEU A 425 15.79 7.45 6.15
N GLY A 426 15.61 8.19 7.24
CA GLY A 426 16.27 7.95 8.53
C GLY A 426 15.90 6.59 9.12
N SER A 427 14.62 6.21 9.06
CA SER A 427 14.16 4.90 9.53
C SER A 427 14.80 3.75 8.74
N LEU A 428 14.88 3.86 7.42
CA LEU A 428 15.52 2.86 6.55
C LEU A 428 17.03 2.77 6.81
N ALA A 429 17.71 3.91 6.89
CA ALA A 429 19.14 3.97 7.19
C ALA A 429 19.45 3.37 8.57
N SER A 430 18.59 3.61 9.56
CA SER A 430 18.72 3.02 10.89
C SER A 430 18.53 1.49 10.85
N ALA A 431 17.59 0.97 10.05
CA ALA A 431 17.35 -0.45 9.89
C ALA A 431 18.55 -1.16 9.26
N VAL A 432 19.16 -0.55 8.23
CA VAL A 432 20.40 -1.05 7.61
C VAL A 432 21.56 -1.03 8.61
N ALA A 433 21.69 0.03 9.41
CA ALA A 433 22.71 0.12 10.46
C ALA A 433 22.52 -0.95 11.55
N LEU A 434 21.28 -1.17 12.03
CA LEU A 434 20.94 -2.21 13.00
C LEU A 434 21.20 -3.62 12.45
N PHE A 435 20.91 -3.86 11.17
CA PHE A 435 21.27 -5.10 10.49
C PHE A 435 22.80 -5.30 10.43
N GLY A 436 23.55 -4.24 10.12
CA GLY A 436 25.01 -4.22 10.18
C GLY A 436 25.54 -4.55 11.59
N CYS A 437 24.89 -4.03 12.62
CA CYS A 437 25.16 -4.35 14.02
C CYS A 437 24.93 -5.84 14.33
N LEU A 438 23.77 -6.39 13.95
CA LEU A 438 23.44 -7.81 14.11
C LEU A 438 24.44 -8.71 13.37
N LEU A 439 24.91 -8.30 12.19
CA LEU A 439 25.95 -9.03 11.46
C LEU A 439 27.31 -8.99 12.18
N ALA A 440 27.70 -7.82 12.69
CA ALA A 440 28.99 -7.63 13.34
C ALA A 440 29.06 -8.32 14.71
N LEU A 441 28.05 -8.10 15.55
CA LEU A 441 27.94 -8.54 16.96
C LEU A 441 27.14 -9.83 17.16
N GLY A 442 26.41 -10.30 16.16
CA GLY A 442 25.60 -11.53 16.20
C GLY A 442 26.30 -12.74 16.82
N PRO A 443 27.58 -13.06 16.49
CA PRO A 443 28.27 -14.20 17.10
C PRO A 443 28.49 -14.03 18.61
N ALA A 444 28.69 -12.80 19.08
CA ALA A 444 28.79 -12.50 20.52
C ALA A 444 27.42 -12.57 21.20
N LEU A 445 26.38 -12.02 20.56
CA LEU A 445 25.00 -12.08 21.02
C LEU A 445 24.52 -13.53 21.15
N LEU A 446 24.74 -14.37 20.12
CA LEU A 446 24.35 -15.77 20.13
C LEU A 446 25.06 -16.56 21.24
N ARG A 447 26.35 -16.29 21.51
CA ARG A 447 27.06 -16.93 22.62
C ARG A 447 26.54 -16.50 23.99
N ARG A 448 26.18 -15.23 24.14
CA ARG A 448 25.56 -14.72 25.38
C ARG A 448 24.17 -15.32 25.57
N ALA A 449 23.36 -15.33 24.52
CA ALA A 449 22.06 -15.98 24.49
C ALA A 449 22.17 -17.47 24.85
N ALA A 450 23.11 -18.20 24.25
CA ALA A 450 23.34 -19.62 24.55
C ALA A 450 23.74 -19.89 26.02
N ARG A 451 24.42 -18.95 26.70
CA ARG A 451 24.69 -19.07 28.14
C ARG A 451 23.46 -18.76 28.98
N ALA A 452 22.72 -17.70 28.62
CA ALA A 452 21.52 -17.28 29.32
C ALA A 452 20.40 -18.33 29.22
N LEU A 453 20.20 -18.92 28.04
CA LEU A 453 19.19 -19.94 27.80
C LEU A 453 19.54 -21.32 28.36
N HIS A 454 20.74 -21.52 28.92
CA HIS A 454 21.16 -22.85 29.36
C HIS A 454 20.24 -23.46 30.43
N ARG A 455 19.82 -22.67 31.43
CA ARG A 455 18.90 -23.10 32.49
C ARG A 455 17.49 -23.40 31.96
N PRO A 456 16.79 -22.49 31.25
CA PRO A 456 15.43 -22.74 30.79
C PRO A 456 15.38 -23.86 29.75
N VAL A 457 16.34 -23.93 28.82
CA VAL A 457 16.38 -25.01 27.83
C VAL A 457 16.63 -26.36 28.49
N ARG A 458 17.47 -26.43 29.54
CA ARG A 458 17.66 -27.68 30.30
C ARG A 458 16.36 -28.13 30.99
N ALA A 459 15.55 -27.20 31.48
CA ALA A 459 14.29 -27.51 32.16
C ALA A 459 13.22 -28.05 31.18
N VAL A 460 13.10 -27.45 29.99
CA VAL A 460 12.06 -27.81 29.00
C VAL A 460 12.50 -28.94 28.06
N ALA A 461 13.75 -28.91 27.58
CA ALA A 461 14.25 -29.76 26.50
C ALA A 461 15.25 -30.83 26.97
N GLY A 462 15.57 -30.88 28.26
CA GLY A 462 16.51 -31.84 28.83
C GLY A 462 17.92 -31.76 28.24
N LEU A 463 18.55 -32.93 28.07
CA LEU A 463 19.91 -33.05 27.53
C LEU A 463 19.99 -32.72 26.04
N ASP A 464 18.97 -33.07 25.25
CA ASP A 464 18.98 -32.85 23.80
C ASP A 464 19.03 -31.35 23.47
N GLY A 465 18.23 -30.53 24.18
CA GLY A 465 18.28 -29.08 24.03
C GLY A 465 19.57 -28.44 24.52
N VAL A 466 20.18 -28.97 25.59
CA VAL A 466 21.49 -28.49 26.06
C VAL A 466 22.60 -28.78 25.04
N LEU A 467 22.57 -29.96 24.43
CA LEU A 467 23.50 -30.33 23.35
C LEU A 467 23.32 -29.41 22.14
N ALA A 468 22.07 -29.16 21.73
CA ALA A 468 21.74 -28.23 20.67
C ALA A 468 22.25 -26.80 20.95
N LEU A 469 22.04 -26.29 22.18
CA LEU A 469 22.47 -24.95 22.58
C LEU A 469 24.00 -24.81 22.58
N ARG A 470 24.72 -25.85 23.02
CA ARG A 470 26.19 -25.90 22.95
C ARG A 470 26.69 -25.93 21.50
N ASN A 471 26.00 -26.65 20.62
CA ASN A 471 26.32 -26.71 19.20
C ASN A 471 26.19 -25.35 18.51
N LEU A 472 25.12 -24.61 18.82
CA LEU A 472 24.92 -23.24 18.33
C LEU A 472 26.04 -22.29 18.76
N GLY A 473 26.48 -22.40 20.02
CA GLY A 473 27.55 -21.57 20.59
C GLY A 473 28.94 -21.86 20.04
N ARG A 474 29.24 -23.11 19.67
CA ARG A 474 30.54 -23.50 19.06
C ARG A 474 30.71 -22.93 17.66
N ALA A 475 29.67 -22.97 16.83
CA ALA A 475 29.68 -22.48 15.45
C ALA A 475 29.11 -21.06 15.31
N ALA A 476 29.25 -20.23 16.36
CA ALA A 476 28.51 -18.98 16.54
C ALA A 476 28.58 -18.00 15.37
N ARG A 477 29.71 -17.95 14.64
CA ARG A 477 29.86 -17.04 13.50
C ARG A 477 28.94 -17.40 12.33
N ARG A 478 28.82 -18.70 12.04
CA ARG A 478 27.97 -19.21 10.96
C ARG A 478 26.50 -19.19 11.37
N THR A 479 26.19 -19.66 12.58
CA THR A 479 24.81 -19.71 13.07
C THR A 479 24.22 -18.32 13.25
N ALA A 480 25.00 -17.35 13.77
CA ALA A 480 24.52 -15.97 13.87
C ALA A 480 24.28 -15.32 12.51
N ALA A 481 25.13 -15.58 11.51
CA ALA A 481 24.95 -15.07 10.16
C ALA A 481 23.58 -15.46 9.59
N CYS A 482 23.21 -16.73 9.70
CA CYS A 482 21.91 -17.21 9.21
C CYS A 482 20.74 -16.71 10.04
N ALA A 483 20.91 -16.68 11.36
CA ALA A 483 19.88 -16.19 12.25
C ALA A 483 19.59 -14.70 12.01
N THR A 484 20.59 -13.87 11.73
CA THR A 484 20.42 -12.45 11.39
C THR A 484 19.59 -12.25 10.11
N VAL A 485 19.77 -13.09 9.09
CA VAL A 485 18.94 -13.03 7.87
C VAL A 485 17.49 -13.40 8.18
N LEU A 486 17.27 -14.46 8.97
CA LEU A 486 15.93 -14.85 9.40
C LEU A 486 15.28 -13.77 10.28
N THR A 487 16.04 -13.14 11.19
CA THR A 487 15.60 -11.99 11.99
C THR A 487 15.10 -10.89 11.08
N LEU A 488 15.84 -10.55 10.03
CA LEU A 488 15.44 -9.51 9.09
C LEU A 488 14.12 -9.85 8.37
N GLY A 489 13.91 -11.11 7.97
CA GLY A 489 12.62 -11.55 7.42
C GLY A 489 11.47 -11.36 8.42
N VAL A 490 11.64 -11.80 9.67
CA VAL A 490 10.61 -11.68 10.72
C VAL A 490 10.36 -10.20 11.11
N THR A 491 11.41 -9.38 11.20
CA THR A 491 11.33 -7.93 11.40
C THR A 491 10.41 -7.30 10.37
N MET A 492 10.57 -7.68 9.12
CA MET A 492 9.76 -7.17 8.03
C MET A 492 8.28 -7.57 8.14
N VAL A 493 8.00 -8.84 8.44
CA VAL A 493 6.62 -9.32 8.68
C VAL A 493 5.97 -8.51 9.79
N ALA A 494 6.66 -8.40 10.93
CA ALA A 494 6.14 -7.72 12.10
C ALA A 494 5.95 -6.21 11.86
N ALA A 495 6.88 -5.55 11.16
CA ALA A 495 6.76 -4.13 10.82
C ALA A 495 5.55 -3.86 9.94
N VAL A 496 5.34 -4.66 8.90
CA VAL A 496 4.18 -4.55 8.00
C VAL A 496 2.88 -4.78 8.76
N LEU A 497 2.81 -5.82 9.61
CA LEU A 497 1.61 -6.12 10.38
C LEU A 497 1.27 -5.00 11.37
N VAL A 498 2.26 -4.46 12.07
CA VAL A 498 2.05 -3.34 13.00
C VAL A 498 1.66 -2.07 12.26
N ALA A 499 2.30 -1.77 11.13
CA ALA A 499 1.96 -0.62 10.31
C ALA A 499 0.52 -0.72 9.77
N LEU A 500 0.15 -1.86 9.16
CA LEU A 500 -1.20 -2.06 8.61
C LEU A 500 -2.27 -2.05 9.71
N ALA A 501 -2.05 -2.74 10.84
CA ALA A 501 -3.01 -2.73 11.94
C ALA A 501 -3.19 -1.33 12.56
N SER A 502 -2.12 -0.53 12.58
CA SER A 502 -2.19 0.86 13.04
C SER A 502 -2.88 1.77 12.04
N VAL A 503 -2.66 1.60 10.74
CA VAL A 503 -3.37 2.33 9.68
C VAL A 503 -4.85 1.98 9.69
N GLU A 504 -5.20 0.69 9.79
CA GLU A 504 -6.58 0.22 9.87
C GLU A 504 -7.30 0.85 11.06
N LYS A 505 -6.74 0.69 12.27
CA LYS A 505 -7.35 1.24 13.48
C LYS A 505 -7.36 2.77 13.49
N GLY A 506 -6.30 3.40 13.00
CA GLY A 506 -6.19 4.85 12.92
C GLY A 506 -7.18 5.45 11.91
N ALA A 507 -7.38 4.79 10.77
CA ALA A 507 -8.37 5.22 9.78
C ALA A 507 -9.80 4.94 10.26
N ASP A 508 -10.07 3.79 10.87
CA ASP A 508 -11.35 3.48 11.52
C ASP A 508 -11.68 4.50 12.63
N GLN A 509 -10.68 4.89 13.42
CA GLN A 509 -10.84 5.90 14.46
C GLN A 509 -11.13 7.28 13.84
N ARG A 510 -10.33 7.72 12.87
CA ARG A 510 -10.55 8.99 12.17
C ARG A 510 -11.90 9.07 11.47
N LEU A 511 -12.36 7.98 10.85
CA LEU A 511 -13.69 7.91 10.23
C LEU A 511 -14.83 7.94 11.26
N ARG A 512 -14.60 7.49 12.50
CA ARG A 512 -15.56 7.61 13.59
C ARG A 512 -15.59 9.00 14.21
N GLU A 513 -14.43 9.65 14.28
CA GLU A 513 -14.29 11.03 14.75
C GLU A 513 -14.89 12.02 13.72
N ARG A 514 -14.60 11.82 12.43
CA ARG A 514 -15.14 12.66 11.34
C ARG A 514 -16.63 12.47 11.11
N ASP A 515 -17.09 11.21 11.09
CA ASP A 515 -18.48 10.83 10.79
C ASP A 515 -19.08 10.04 11.97
N PRO A 516 -19.47 10.72 13.07
CA PRO A 516 -20.03 10.07 14.27
C PRO A 516 -21.44 9.48 14.08
N VAL A 517 -21.98 9.53 12.85
CA VAL A 517 -23.31 9.01 12.49
C VAL A 517 -23.16 7.82 11.56
N ASP A 518 -24.15 6.92 11.57
CA ASP A 518 -24.09 5.70 10.77
C ASP A 518 -24.77 5.87 9.40
N VAL A 519 -25.83 6.69 9.34
CA VAL A 519 -26.55 7.02 8.10
C VAL A 519 -26.87 8.50 8.03
N VAL A 520 -26.65 9.09 6.86
CA VAL A 520 -27.07 10.47 6.53
C VAL A 520 -28.13 10.40 5.42
N LEU A 521 -29.27 11.04 5.63
CA LEU A 521 -30.29 11.21 4.60
C LEU A 521 -30.35 12.68 4.20
N ASP A 522 -29.99 12.99 2.96
CA ASP A 522 -29.99 14.35 2.41
C ASP A 522 -31.12 14.57 1.40
N ALA A 523 -31.86 15.65 1.57
CA ALA A 523 -32.78 16.19 0.58
C ALA A 523 -32.01 16.71 -0.64
N SER A 524 -32.52 16.39 -1.84
CA SER A 524 -31.94 16.82 -3.10
C SER A 524 -31.69 18.35 -3.17
N PRO A 525 -30.49 18.80 -3.60
CA PRO A 525 -30.17 20.23 -3.72
C PRO A 525 -31.10 21.01 -4.67
N THR A 526 -31.63 20.34 -5.69
CA THR A 526 -32.39 20.94 -6.80
C THR A 526 -33.92 20.80 -6.68
N GLY A 527 -34.44 20.31 -5.55
CA GLY A 527 -35.89 20.17 -5.34
C GLY A 527 -36.38 20.99 -4.16
N SER A 528 -37.66 21.41 -4.20
CA SER A 528 -38.40 21.90 -3.03
C SER A 528 -38.73 20.80 -2.02
N SER A 529 -38.20 19.59 -2.22
CA SER A 529 -38.50 18.42 -1.41
C SER A 529 -37.68 18.46 -0.13
N ALA A 530 -38.24 19.05 0.92
CA ALA A 530 -37.76 18.92 2.29
C ALA A 530 -37.99 17.48 2.79
N LEU A 531 -37.22 17.02 3.78
CA LEU A 531 -37.68 15.88 4.57
C LEU A 531 -38.99 16.28 5.25
N THR A 532 -40.06 15.54 4.99
CA THR A 532 -41.33 15.77 5.69
C THR A 532 -41.17 15.33 7.15
N PRO A 533 -41.82 16.01 8.11
CA PRO A 533 -41.81 15.58 9.51
C PRO A 533 -42.23 14.11 9.68
N ALA A 534 -43.21 13.66 8.90
CA ALA A 534 -43.65 12.26 8.87
C ALA A 534 -42.54 11.27 8.45
N ALA A 535 -41.62 11.67 7.57
CA ALA A 535 -40.49 10.82 7.20
C ALA A 535 -39.42 10.76 8.30
N VAL A 536 -39.19 11.87 9.02
CA VAL A 536 -38.30 11.92 10.18
C VAL A 536 -38.85 11.02 11.30
N ASP A 537 -40.14 11.14 11.61
CA ASP A 537 -40.81 10.33 12.64
C ASP A 537 -40.83 8.84 12.27
N ALA A 538 -41.05 8.50 11.00
CA ALA A 538 -41.03 7.12 10.53
C ALA A 538 -39.64 6.47 10.69
N VAL A 539 -38.56 7.22 10.45
CA VAL A 539 -37.18 6.75 10.66
C VAL A 539 -36.85 6.67 12.15
N ALA A 540 -37.28 7.65 12.95
CA ALA A 540 -37.06 7.65 14.40
C ALA A 540 -37.78 6.50 15.12
N ALA A 541 -38.90 6.02 14.58
CA ALA A 541 -39.69 4.92 15.14
C ALA A 541 -39.13 3.52 14.82
N LEU A 542 -38.08 3.41 13.99
CA LEU A 542 -37.49 2.11 13.65
C LEU A 542 -36.77 1.50 14.86
N PRO A 543 -36.99 0.21 15.18
CA PRO A 543 -36.32 -0.45 16.31
C PRO A 543 -34.80 -0.55 16.14
N GLU A 544 -34.30 -0.49 14.90
CA GLU A 544 -32.87 -0.49 14.58
C GLU A 544 -32.22 0.91 14.74
N THR A 545 -33.01 1.96 14.93
CA THR A 545 -32.54 3.35 15.08
C THR A 545 -32.38 3.72 16.55
N ARG A 546 -31.18 4.18 16.93
CA ARG A 546 -30.86 4.65 18.28
C ARG A 546 -31.23 6.12 18.49
N ALA A 547 -30.88 6.97 17.52
CA ALA A 547 -31.21 8.38 17.51
C ALA A 547 -31.32 8.89 16.08
N ALA A 548 -32.27 9.79 15.83
CA ALA A 548 -32.49 10.46 14.56
C ALA A 548 -32.57 11.97 14.80
N VAL A 549 -31.65 12.73 14.19
CA VAL A 549 -31.52 14.18 14.38
C VAL A 549 -31.80 14.90 13.08
N PRO A 550 -32.92 15.63 12.95
CA PRO A 550 -33.16 16.47 11.80
C PRO A 550 -32.20 17.66 11.81
N VAL A 551 -31.68 18.00 10.63
CA VAL A 551 -30.75 19.12 10.44
C VAL A 551 -31.36 20.09 9.46
N ASN A 552 -31.61 21.29 9.95
CA ASN A 552 -31.99 22.43 9.13
C ASN A 552 -30.72 23.13 8.64
N ARG A 553 -30.76 23.62 7.40
CA ARG A 553 -29.60 24.23 6.76
C ARG A 553 -30.00 25.49 6.02
N VAL A 554 -29.21 26.55 6.20
CA VAL A 554 -29.42 27.81 5.51
C VAL A 554 -28.11 28.57 5.32
N ASP A 555 -27.92 29.14 4.14
CA ASP A 555 -26.74 29.95 3.84
C ASP A 555 -26.89 31.36 4.42
N GLY A 556 -25.85 31.87 5.05
CA GLY A 556 -25.83 33.19 5.66
C GLY A 556 -24.47 33.85 5.70
N VAL A 557 -24.38 34.95 6.44
CA VAL A 557 -23.16 35.69 6.71
C VAL A 557 -23.02 35.83 8.22
N ALA A 558 -21.85 35.43 8.73
CA ALA A 558 -21.46 35.66 10.12
C ALA A 558 -20.61 36.93 10.21
N LEU A 559 -20.95 37.82 11.14
CA LEU A 559 -20.22 39.06 11.43
C LEU A 559 -19.61 39.00 12.83
N GLY A 560 -18.30 39.21 12.92
CA GLY A 560 -17.57 39.34 14.19
C GLY A 560 -17.66 40.76 14.75
N GLY A 561 -17.47 40.90 16.06
CA GLY A 561 -17.49 42.21 16.77
C GLY A 561 -16.43 43.21 16.30
N ASN A 562 -15.43 42.76 15.52
CA ASN A 562 -14.40 43.58 14.89
C ASN A 562 -14.77 44.10 13.49
N GLY A 563 -16.00 43.86 13.02
CA GLY A 563 -16.50 44.28 11.70
C GLY A 563 -16.11 43.36 10.53
N ARG A 564 -15.37 42.27 10.79
CA ARG A 564 -15.08 41.24 9.78
C ARG A 564 -16.33 40.40 9.56
N HIS A 565 -16.58 40.02 8.30
CA HIS A 565 -17.72 39.21 7.92
C HIS A 565 -17.29 38.12 6.94
N GLN A 566 -17.96 36.98 7.01
CA GLN A 566 -17.72 35.86 6.12
C GLN A 566 -19.00 35.10 5.86
N GLU A 567 -19.15 34.60 4.63
CA GLU A 567 -20.22 33.66 4.30
C GLU A 567 -20.05 32.39 5.15
N ALA A 568 -21.16 31.90 5.67
CA ALA A 568 -21.19 30.77 6.58
C ALA A 568 -22.41 29.89 6.32
N ASP A 569 -22.20 28.57 6.32
CA ASP A 569 -23.27 27.58 6.37
C ASP A 569 -23.82 27.46 7.80
N VAL A 570 -25.05 27.93 8.03
CA VAL A 570 -25.68 27.88 9.34
C VAL A 570 -26.59 26.65 9.44
N ARG A 571 -26.38 25.82 10.46
CA ARG A 571 -27.17 24.60 10.70
C ARG A 571 -27.87 24.63 12.04
N GLY A 572 -29.12 24.19 12.03
CA GLY A 572 -29.92 23.93 13.22
C GLY A 572 -29.90 22.44 13.50
N LEU A 573 -29.28 22.03 14.61
CA LEU A 573 -29.24 20.63 15.04
C LEU A 573 -29.18 20.54 16.57
N ASP A 574 -29.74 19.47 17.13
CA ASP A 574 -29.62 19.18 18.56
C ASP A 574 -28.44 18.23 18.83
N PRO A 575 -27.31 18.72 19.38
CA PRO A 575 -26.17 17.88 19.69
C PRO A 575 -26.42 16.98 20.91
N GLY A 576 -27.47 17.21 21.71
CA GLY A 576 -27.80 16.38 22.87
C GLY A 576 -28.17 14.95 22.51
N ALA A 577 -28.80 14.74 21.35
CA ALA A 577 -29.15 13.43 20.83
C ALA A 577 -27.95 12.66 20.27
N ILE A 578 -26.92 13.36 19.77
CA ILE A 578 -25.66 12.79 19.28
C ILE A 578 -24.49 13.64 19.78
N PRO A 579 -24.07 13.49 21.06
CA PRO A 579 -23.02 14.31 21.66
C PRO A 579 -21.68 14.22 20.94
N ALA A 580 -21.44 13.12 20.23
CA ALA A 580 -20.25 12.88 19.43
C ALA A 580 -20.05 13.93 18.31
N LEU A 581 -21.10 14.62 17.85
CA LEU A 581 -20.99 15.68 16.84
C LEU A 581 -20.16 16.88 17.30
N LEU A 582 -20.10 17.14 18.61
CA LEU A 582 -19.37 18.27 19.19
C LEU A 582 -18.34 17.84 20.24
N ALA A 583 -18.03 16.54 20.35
CA ALA A 583 -17.18 16.00 21.42
C ALA A 583 -15.74 16.55 21.41
N ASP A 584 -15.19 16.84 20.23
CA ASP A 584 -13.84 17.40 20.06
C ASP A 584 -13.81 18.94 20.00
N SER A 585 -14.95 19.59 20.27
CA SER A 585 -15.02 21.05 20.30
C SER A 585 -14.26 21.59 21.51
N ARG A 586 -13.58 22.71 21.34
CA ARG A 586 -13.00 23.47 22.45
C ARG A 586 -14.12 24.18 23.19
N PRO A 587 -14.46 23.78 24.44
CA PRO A 587 -15.51 24.44 25.18
C PRO A 587 -15.03 25.79 25.73
N ASP A 588 -15.97 26.70 25.96
CA ASP A 588 -15.74 27.84 26.84
C ASP A 588 -15.36 27.38 28.27
N SER A 589 -14.80 28.31 29.04
CA SER A 589 -14.46 28.27 30.46
C SER A 589 -15.49 27.60 31.40
N HIS A 590 -16.75 27.45 30.97
CA HIS A 590 -17.83 26.79 31.73
C HIS A 590 -18.02 25.29 31.43
N GLY A 591 -17.28 24.70 30.49
CA GLY A 591 -17.16 23.24 30.30
C GLY A 591 -18.44 22.46 29.93
N GLY A 592 -19.50 23.14 29.47
CA GLY A 592 -20.79 22.51 29.14
C GLY A 592 -21.11 22.47 27.64
N GLY A 593 -22.07 21.63 27.24
CA GLY A 593 -22.59 21.55 25.87
C GLY A 593 -23.33 22.82 25.41
N LEU A 594 -23.68 22.88 24.12
CA LEU A 594 -24.31 24.03 23.48
C LEU A 594 -25.64 24.42 24.17
N ARG A 595 -25.79 25.70 24.53
CA ARG A 595 -26.99 26.25 25.20
C ARG A 595 -27.77 27.18 24.29
N HIS A 596 -29.01 27.50 24.66
CA HIS A 596 -29.80 28.52 23.98
C HIS A 596 -29.08 29.87 23.97
N GLY A 597 -29.08 30.54 22.80
CA GLY A 597 -28.36 31.78 22.54
C GLY A 597 -26.87 31.60 22.24
N GLN A 598 -26.36 30.37 22.19
CA GLN A 598 -24.98 30.07 21.83
C GLN A 598 -24.88 29.42 20.44
N ALA A 599 -23.73 29.64 19.80
CA ALA A 599 -23.35 29.01 18.54
C ALA A 599 -22.03 28.23 18.71
N ALA A 600 -21.97 27.06 18.08
CA ALA A 600 -20.72 26.35 17.81
C ALA A 600 -20.19 26.79 16.44
N ILE A 601 -18.90 27.11 16.34
CA ILE A 601 -18.30 27.69 15.13
C ILE A 601 -17.10 26.86 14.67
N SER A 602 -16.87 26.75 13.37
CA SER A 602 -15.68 26.09 12.82
C SER A 602 -14.39 26.86 13.16
N THR A 603 -13.26 26.14 13.19
CA THR A 603 -11.95 26.73 13.54
C THR A 603 -11.53 27.78 12.50
N SER A 604 -11.72 27.47 11.22
CA SER A 604 -11.48 28.37 10.10
C SER A 604 -12.32 29.65 10.16
N LEU A 605 -13.61 29.55 10.47
CA LEU A 605 -14.49 30.71 10.61
C LEU A 605 -14.13 31.54 11.85
N ALA A 606 -13.80 30.91 12.97
CA ALA A 606 -13.35 31.60 14.17
C ALA A 606 -12.04 32.38 13.95
N GLU A 607 -11.07 31.80 13.24
CA GLU A 607 -9.81 32.46 12.87
C GLU A 607 -10.04 33.62 11.90
N ALA A 608 -10.89 33.43 10.90
CA ALA A 608 -11.17 34.44 9.89
C ALA A 608 -12.00 35.62 10.43
N LEU A 609 -12.88 35.38 11.40
CA LEU A 609 -13.59 36.42 12.16
C LEU A 609 -12.76 36.96 13.33
N GLY A 610 -11.69 36.27 13.75
CA GLY A 610 -10.83 36.66 14.88
C GLY A 610 -11.54 36.60 16.23
N VAL A 611 -12.45 35.65 16.42
CA VAL A 611 -13.29 35.49 17.63
C VAL A 611 -12.85 34.29 18.47
N ARG A 612 -13.14 34.34 19.76
CA ARG A 612 -12.85 33.29 20.76
C ARG A 612 -14.13 32.83 21.46
N PRO A 613 -14.12 31.69 22.16
CA PRO A 613 -15.24 31.30 23.01
C PRO A 613 -15.56 32.43 24.02
N GLY A 614 -16.85 32.76 24.15
CA GLY A 614 -17.37 33.88 24.96
C GLY A 614 -17.59 35.19 24.18
N ASP A 615 -17.04 35.34 22.96
CA ASP A 615 -17.32 36.51 22.12
C ASP A 615 -18.72 36.43 21.50
N ARG A 616 -19.29 37.57 21.08
CA ARG A 616 -20.56 37.60 20.33
C ARG A 616 -20.33 37.74 18.83
N ILE A 617 -21.12 36.98 18.08
CA ILE A 617 -21.26 37.09 16.64
C ILE A 617 -22.68 37.49 16.25
N SER A 618 -22.83 38.14 15.11
CA SER A 618 -24.12 38.46 14.50
C SER A 618 -24.31 37.60 13.25
N LEU A 619 -25.39 36.84 13.20
CA LEU A 619 -25.76 35.96 12.11
C LEU A 619 -26.83 36.63 11.28
N GLN A 620 -26.58 36.77 9.98
CA GLN A 620 -27.55 37.26 9.01
C GLN A 620 -27.80 36.18 7.96
N VAL A 621 -29.03 35.67 7.88
CA VAL A 621 -29.36 34.52 7.04
C VAL A 621 -30.13 34.94 5.78
N SER A 622 -29.89 34.25 4.66
CA SER A 622 -30.59 34.49 3.40
C SER A 622 -32.08 34.15 3.51
N GLY A 623 -32.94 35.16 3.41
CA GLY A 623 -34.40 35.00 3.56
C GLY A 623 -34.89 34.89 5.01
N GLY A 624 -34.00 35.12 5.99
CA GLY A 624 -34.28 35.08 7.43
C GLY A 624 -33.97 36.38 8.16
N GLY A 625 -33.93 36.31 9.49
CA GLY A 625 -33.66 37.44 10.38
C GLY A 625 -32.18 37.69 10.65
N LYS A 626 -31.90 38.74 11.44
CA LYS A 626 -30.60 38.95 12.09
C LYS A 626 -30.70 38.50 13.54
N SER A 627 -29.80 37.65 14.00
CA SER A 627 -29.71 37.26 15.41
C SER A 627 -28.28 37.39 15.92
N SER A 628 -28.12 37.64 17.22
CA SER A 628 -26.82 37.63 17.86
C SER A 628 -26.69 36.35 18.69
N ALA A 629 -25.60 35.62 18.49
CA ALA A 629 -25.26 34.44 19.25
C ALA A 629 -23.89 34.60 19.91
N GLU A 630 -23.72 34.02 21.10
CA GLU A 630 -22.43 33.92 21.77
C GLU A 630 -21.67 32.70 21.27
N VAL A 631 -20.37 32.81 21.03
CA VAL A 631 -19.53 31.68 20.62
C VAL A 631 -19.35 30.76 21.84
N GLY A 632 -20.13 29.69 21.93
CA GLY A 632 -20.06 28.75 23.05
C GLY A 632 -18.96 27.69 22.86
N LEU A 633 -18.77 27.25 21.61
CA LEU A 633 -17.88 26.14 21.25
C LEU A 633 -17.15 26.44 19.94
N ILE A 634 -15.89 26.00 19.82
CA ILE A 634 -15.20 25.98 18.52
C ILE A 634 -14.92 24.54 18.13
N HIS A 635 -15.48 24.06 17.03
CA HIS A 635 -15.29 22.70 16.55
C HIS A 635 -14.21 22.62 15.44
N PRO A 636 -13.58 21.44 15.26
CA PRO A 636 -12.64 21.22 14.17
C PRO A 636 -13.32 21.39 12.80
N ASP A 637 -12.57 21.87 11.81
CA ASP A 637 -13.04 22.00 10.42
C ASP A 637 -13.37 20.63 9.80
N GLU A 638 -12.75 19.56 10.29
CA GLU A 638 -13.03 18.16 9.87
C GLU A 638 -14.50 17.76 10.13
N THR A 639 -15.15 18.39 11.12
CA THR A 639 -16.57 18.20 11.49
C THR A 639 -17.52 19.19 10.81
N SER A 640 -17.00 20.25 10.17
CA SER A 640 -17.81 21.26 9.45
C SER A 640 -18.73 20.66 8.38
N PRO A 641 -18.36 19.61 7.61
CA PRO A 641 -19.27 18.98 6.66
C PRO A 641 -20.58 18.48 7.28
N MET A 642 -20.58 18.13 8.57
CA MET A 642 -21.76 17.66 9.31
C MET A 642 -22.42 18.75 10.15
N VAL A 643 -21.64 19.61 10.80
CA VAL A 643 -22.15 20.58 11.78
C VAL A 643 -22.36 21.97 11.16
N GLY A 644 -21.85 22.22 9.96
CA GLY A 644 -21.84 23.54 9.32
C GLY A 644 -20.68 24.41 9.81
N ASP A 645 -20.57 25.62 9.26
CA ASP A 645 -19.61 26.61 9.78
C ASP A 645 -20.11 27.22 11.09
N VAL A 646 -21.43 27.28 11.26
CA VAL A 646 -22.12 27.70 12.48
C VAL A 646 -23.23 26.71 12.81
N ALA A 647 -23.18 26.06 13.97
CA ALA A 647 -24.27 25.28 14.52
C ALA A 647 -24.96 25.98 15.67
N VAL A 648 -26.29 25.98 15.64
CA VAL A 648 -27.17 26.52 16.69
C VAL A 648 -28.22 25.48 17.06
N LEU A 649 -28.81 25.61 18.25
CA LEU A 649 -29.89 24.73 18.67
C LEU A 649 -31.13 24.90 17.77
N PRO A 650 -31.97 23.87 17.60
CA PRO A 650 -33.12 23.94 16.70
C PRO A 650 -34.11 25.07 17.03
N GLY A 651 -34.26 25.40 18.33
CA GLY A 651 -35.11 26.52 18.78
C GLY A 651 -34.58 27.87 18.30
N ASP A 652 -33.28 28.14 18.50
CA ASP A 652 -32.64 29.39 18.08
C ASP A 652 -32.58 29.48 16.55
N PHE A 653 -32.40 28.34 15.87
CA PHE A 653 -32.47 28.25 14.42
C PHE A 653 -33.87 28.59 13.88
N ALA A 654 -34.93 28.11 14.54
CA ALA A 654 -36.31 28.40 14.15
C ALA A 654 -36.65 29.89 14.28
N GLU A 655 -36.07 30.60 15.24
CA GLU A 655 -36.17 32.06 15.34
C GLU A 655 -35.41 32.77 14.22
N LEU A 656 -34.22 32.27 13.87
CA LEU A 656 -33.36 32.83 12.83
C LEU A 656 -33.91 32.62 11.41
N ALA A 657 -34.46 31.44 11.13
CA ALA A 657 -34.93 31.01 9.82
C ALA A 657 -36.20 30.12 9.91
N PRO A 658 -37.37 30.68 10.26
CA PRO A 658 -38.60 29.93 10.56
C PRO A 658 -39.18 29.14 9.38
N HIS A 659 -38.79 29.48 8.14
CA HIS A 659 -39.26 28.81 6.93
C HIS A 659 -38.22 27.88 6.30
N ALA A 660 -37.07 27.67 6.94
CA ALA A 660 -36.02 26.84 6.37
C ALA A 660 -36.35 25.34 6.50
N PRO A 661 -36.33 24.58 5.39
CA PRO A 661 -36.69 23.17 5.40
C PRO A 661 -35.64 22.31 6.12
N VAL A 662 -36.07 21.16 6.66
CA VAL A 662 -35.16 20.09 7.07
C VAL A 662 -34.51 19.52 5.80
N ARG A 663 -33.20 19.68 5.70
CA ARG A 663 -32.42 19.27 4.52
C ARG A 663 -31.68 17.96 4.75
N SER A 664 -31.31 17.65 5.98
CA SER A 664 -30.61 16.41 6.29
C SER A 664 -31.22 15.74 7.52
N LEU A 665 -31.08 14.42 7.62
CA LEU A 665 -31.44 13.63 8.80
C LEU A 665 -30.26 12.72 9.13
N TYR A 666 -29.72 12.89 10.32
CA TYR A 666 -28.60 12.10 10.82
C TYR A 666 -29.13 10.98 11.70
N VAL A 667 -28.71 9.75 11.41
CA VAL A 667 -29.23 8.55 12.07
C VAL A 667 -28.07 7.75 12.64
N THR A 668 -28.22 7.32 13.89
CA THR A 668 -27.33 6.36 14.55
C THR A 668 -28.03 5.02 14.72
N ALA A 669 -27.31 3.94 14.43
CA ALA A 669 -27.80 2.57 14.52
C ALA A 669 -27.66 2.04 15.96
N VAL A 670 -28.54 1.10 16.33
CA VAL A 670 -28.33 0.28 17.53
C VAL A 670 -27.10 -0.63 17.36
N HIS A 671 -26.87 -1.11 16.13
CA HIS A 671 -25.71 -1.93 15.75
C HIS A 671 -24.84 -1.22 14.70
N PRO A 672 -23.93 -0.32 15.12
CA PRO A 672 -23.12 0.50 14.20
C PRO A 672 -22.10 -0.31 13.37
N ASP A 673 -21.81 -1.56 13.77
CA ASP A 673 -20.87 -2.43 13.06
C ASP A 673 -21.50 -3.23 11.90
N ASP A 674 -22.84 -3.20 11.73
CA ASP A 674 -23.54 -3.85 10.61
C ASP A 674 -24.40 -2.84 9.81
N PRO A 675 -23.82 -2.13 8.82
CA PRO A 675 -24.52 -1.11 8.04
C PRO A 675 -25.66 -1.66 7.20
N SER A 676 -25.67 -2.97 6.88
CA SER A 676 -26.72 -3.60 6.09
C SER A 676 -28.05 -3.71 6.85
N SER A 677 -27.98 -3.69 8.18
CA SER A 677 -29.13 -3.82 9.07
C SER A 677 -30.15 -2.68 8.92
N LEU A 678 -29.71 -1.46 8.62
CA LEU A 678 -30.59 -0.30 8.46
C LEU A 678 -31.15 -0.14 7.04
N ARG A 679 -30.58 -0.82 6.04
CA ARG A 679 -30.92 -0.60 4.63
C ARG A 679 -32.35 -1.02 4.29
N ALA A 680 -32.71 -2.26 4.58
CA ALA A 680 -34.05 -2.77 4.29
C ALA A 680 -35.16 -2.07 5.12
N PRO A 681 -34.96 -1.76 6.42
CA PRO A 681 -35.89 -0.95 7.21
C PRO A 681 -36.08 0.47 6.66
N LEU A 682 -35.00 1.18 6.31
CA LEU A 682 -35.07 2.54 5.77
C LEU A 682 -35.74 2.59 4.38
N ASP A 683 -35.43 1.63 3.51
CA ASP A 683 -36.05 1.51 2.19
C ASP A 683 -37.56 1.26 2.27
N LYS A 684 -38.02 0.56 3.32
CA LYS A 684 -39.45 0.30 3.56
C LYS A 684 -40.16 1.48 4.21
N ALA A 685 -39.49 2.21 5.11
CA ALA A 685 -40.06 3.32 5.86
C ALA A 685 -40.20 4.60 5.01
N LEU A 686 -39.33 4.80 4.01
CA LEU A 686 -39.30 6.02 3.20
C LEU A 686 -40.12 5.90 1.91
N PRO A 687 -40.95 6.89 1.55
CA PRO A 687 -41.77 6.83 0.34
C PRO A 687 -40.92 6.82 -0.95
N PRO A 688 -41.27 6.01 -1.97
CA PRO A 688 -40.45 5.78 -3.17
C PRO A 688 -40.20 7.04 -4.03
N ASN A 689 -40.98 8.10 -3.82
CA ASN A 689 -40.91 9.35 -4.59
C ASN A 689 -40.08 10.45 -3.90
N ALA A 690 -39.53 10.21 -2.71
CA ALA A 690 -38.70 11.18 -2.01
C ALA A 690 -37.30 11.23 -2.66
N SER A 691 -36.91 12.40 -3.17
CA SER A 691 -35.57 12.67 -3.71
C SER A 691 -34.54 12.80 -2.58
N LEU A 692 -34.31 11.70 -1.84
CA LEU A 692 -33.43 11.62 -0.68
C LEU A 692 -32.17 10.81 -1.01
N HIS A 693 -30.99 11.41 -0.91
CA HIS A 693 -29.73 10.68 -0.98
C HIS A 693 -29.45 10.04 0.38
N ILE A 694 -29.11 8.76 0.42
CA ILE A 694 -28.85 8.03 1.66
C ILE A 694 -27.41 7.55 1.64
N THR A 695 -26.59 8.09 2.53
CA THR A 695 -25.18 7.74 2.67
C THR A 695 -25.00 6.85 3.89
N TYR A 696 -24.49 5.64 3.69
CA TYR A 696 -24.19 4.67 4.75
C TYR A 696 -22.71 4.76 5.12
N GLN A 697 -22.38 5.39 6.24
CA GLN A 697 -20.99 5.60 6.66
C GLN A 697 -20.27 4.28 6.99
N GLY A 698 -21.02 3.27 7.43
CA GLY A 698 -20.47 1.93 7.65
C GLY A 698 -20.03 1.20 6.37
N GLU A 699 -20.63 1.51 5.21
CA GLU A 699 -20.21 0.93 3.93
C GLU A 699 -18.85 1.50 3.49
N GLU A 700 -18.61 2.81 3.69
CA GLU A 700 -17.29 3.40 3.44
C GLU A 700 -16.21 2.77 4.33
N ARG A 701 -16.51 2.52 5.61
CA ARG A 701 -15.61 1.82 6.54
C ARG A 701 -15.36 0.38 6.10
N ALA A 702 -16.39 -0.35 5.69
CA ALA A 702 -16.24 -1.72 5.19
C ALA A 702 -15.41 -1.79 3.90
N ALA A 703 -15.62 -0.85 2.97
CA ALA A 703 -14.82 -0.72 1.75
C ALA A 703 -13.34 -0.39 2.06
N LEU A 704 -13.09 0.47 3.05
CA LEU A 704 -11.75 0.75 3.53
C LEU A 704 -11.10 -0.52 4.12
N ARG A 705 -11.79 -1.25 5.01
CA ARG A 705 -11.30 -2.51 5.59
C ARG A 705 -10.97 -3.53 4.51
N GLN A 706 -11.85 -3.71 3.53
CA GLN A 706 -11.61 -4.59 2.39
C GLN A 706 -10.36 -4.19 1.60
N THR A 707 -10.16 -2.89 1.39
CA THR A 707 -8.97 -2.36 0.71
C THR A 707 -7.70 -2.63 1.53
N VAL A 708 -7.74 -2.41 2.85
CA VAL A 708 -6.63 -2.69 3.76
C VAL A 708 -6.33 -4.19 3.81
N ASP A 709 -7.33 -5.06 3.85
CA ASP A 709 -7.16 -6.51 3.84
C ASP A 709 -6.53 -7.00 2.53
N GLN A 710 -6.91 -6.43 1.39
CA GLN A 710 -6.25 -6.73 0.11
C GLN A 710 -4.78 -6.31 0.14
N LEU A 711 -4.48 -5.08 0.59
CA LEU A 711 -3.10 -4.60 0.75
C LEU A 711 -2.30 -5.50 1.71
N ARG A 712 -2.96 -6.00 2.75
CA ARG A 712 -2.36 -6.90 3.74
C ARG A 712 -2.03 -8.26 3.17
N ILE A 713 -2.92 -8.88 2.41
CA ILE A 713 -2.66 -10.17 1.74
C ILE A 713 -1.49 -10.00 0.75
N MET A 714 -1.49 -8.91 -0.02
CA MET A 714 -0.40 -8.61 -0.95
C MET A 714 0.94 -8.42 -0.21
N ALA A 715 0.95 -7.64 0.88
CA ALA A 715 2.15 -7.39 1.67
C ALA A 715 2.67 -8.66 2.36
N LEU A 716 1.78 -9.48 2.92
CA LEU A 716 2.13 -10.79 3.49
C LEU A 716 2.67 -11.75 2.44
N GLY A 717 2.12 -11.75 1.22
CA GLY A 717 2.62 -12.54 0.10
C GLY A 717 4.06 -12.15 -0.26
N LEU A 718 4.33 -10.85 -0.38
CA LEU A 718 5.65 -10.31 -0.69
C LEU A 718 6.68 -10.62 0.42
N VAL A 719 6.30 -10.39 1.67
CA VAL A 719 7.14 -10.71 2.82
C VAL A 719 7.37 -12.23 2.91
N GLY A 720 6.37 -13.04 2.58
CA GLY A 720 6.48 -14.49 2.49
C GLY A 720 7.64 -14.93 1.59
N ILE A 721 7.89 -14.24 0.47
CA ILE A 721 9.01 -14.55 -0.42
C ILE A 721 10.36 -14.25 0.24
N THR A 722 10.49 -13.14 0.97
CA THR A 722 11.73 -12.89 1.73
C THR A 722 11.97 -13.91 2.85
N MET A 723 10.89 -14.43 3.43
CA MET A 723 10.96 -15.54 4.38
C MET A 723 11.44 -16.82 3.69
N LEU A 724 10.98 -17.10 2.46
CA LEU A 724 11.49 -18.22 1.65
C LEU A 724 13.00 -18.10 1.39
N VAL A 725 13.51 -16.91 1.01
CA VAL A 725 14.96 -16.68 0.83
C VAL A 725 15.73 -17.00 2.11
N SER A 726 15.22 -16.51 3.25
CA SER A 726 15.83 -16.75 4.56
C SER A 726 15.82 -18.24 4.92
N LEU A 727 14.73 -18.93 4.59
CA LEU A 727 14.56 -20.36 4.82
C LEU A 727 15.55 -21.20 4.01
N VAL A 728 15.77 -20.85 2.75
CA VAL A 728 16.83 -21.46 1.93
C VAL A 728 18.18 -21.29 2.62
N GLY A 729 18.51 -20.09 3.09
CA GLY A 729 19.76 -19.84 3.83
C GLY A 729 19.94 -20.72 5.07
N VAL A 730 18.87 -20.94 5.84
CA VAL A 730 18.88 -21.86 6.99
C VAL A 730 19.05 -23.31 6.54
N ALA A 731 18.31 -23.78 5.54
CA ALA A 731 18.39 -25.14 5.02
C ALA A 731 19.81 -25.47 4.53
N ILE A 732 20.44 -24.55 3.77
CA ILE A 732 21.82 -24.67 3.30
C ILE A 732 22.78 -24.84 4.48
N THR A 733 22.58 -24.04 5.52
CA THR A 733 23.47 -24.01 6.68
C THR A 733 23.32 -25.25 7.56
N LEU A 734 22.09 -25.72 7.76
CA LEU A 734 21.83 -26.96 8.50
C LEU A 734 22.35 -28.17 7.74
N THR A 735 22.12 -28.24 6.43
CA THR A 735 22.68 -29.29 5.56
C THR A 735 24.19 -29.33 5.70
N LEU A 736 24.83 -28.17 5.59
CA LEU A 736 26.27 -28.07 5.73
C LEU A 736 26.77 -28.49 7.13
N SER A 737 26.15 -27.96 8.18
CA SER A 737 26.47 -28.28 9.58
C SER A 737 26.40 -29.78 9.83
N SER A 738 25.39 -30.43 9.27
CA SER A 738 25.20 -31.88 9.40
C SER A 738 26.31 -32.67 8.69
N THR A 739 26.70 -32.26 7.48
CA THR A 739 27.76 -32.93 6.71
C THR A 739 29.15 -32.75 7.31
N GLU A 740 29.46 -31.58 7.86
CA GLU A 740 30.74 -31.34 8.55
C GLU A 740 30.88 -32.16 9.85
N ARG A 741 29.76 -32.50 10.48
CA ARG A 741 29.69 -33.26 11.73
C ARG A 741 29.38 -34.74 11.50
N GLU A 742 29.44 -35.24 10.27
CA GLU A 742 29.14 -36.65 9.96
C GLU A 742 29.99 -37.62 10.81
N ARG A 743 31.29 -37.34 10.97
CA ARG A 743 32.18 -38.16 11.80
C ARG A 743 31.82 -38.10 13.29
N GLU A 744 31.52 -36.91 13.81
CA GLU A 744 31.11 -36.74 15.21
C GLU A 744 29.78 -37.47 15.50
N ASN A 745 28.81 -37.32 14.58
CA ASN A 745 27.53 -38.02 14.65
C ASN A 745 27.71 -39.54 14.52
N GLY A 746 28.63 -39.99 13.67
CA GLY A 746 29.02 -41.39 13.51
C GLY A 746 29.61 -41.98 14.79
N VAL A 747 30.51 -41.25 15.47
CA VAL A 747 31.08 -41.64 16.77
C VAL A 747 30.00 -41.71 17.84
N LEU A 748 29.13 -40.71 17.95
CA LEU A 748 28.04 -40.73 18.93
C LEU A 748 27.09 -41.92 18.72
N ARG A 749 26.80 -42.26 17.46
CA ARG A 749 26.02 -43.46 17.12
C ARG A 749 26.76 -44.76 17.41
N ALA A 750 28.07 -44.80 17.20
CA ALA A 750 28.91 -45.95 17.54
C ALA A 750 28.96 -46.19 19.06
N VAL A 751 28.87 -45.12 19.86
CA VAL A 751 28.78 -45.18 21.34
C VAL A 751 27.34 -45.44 21.83
N GLY A 752 26.39 -45.71 20.93
CA GLY A 752 25.03 -46.16 21.27
C GLY A 752 23.93 -45.09 21.20
N MET A 753 24.21 -43.88 20.70
CA MET A 753 23.17 -42.86 20.53
C MET A 753 22.17 -43.28 19.44
N ARG A 754 20.89 -43.41 19.83
CA ARG A 754 19.79 -43.73 18.89
C ARG A 754 19.60 -42.60 17.86
N GLY A 755 19.29 -42.97 16.62
CA GLY A 755 19.01 -41.99 15.55
C GLY A 755 17.83 -41.06 15.85
N SER A 756 16.87 -41.47 16.69
CA SER A 756 15.79 -40.59 17.16
C SER A 756 16.29 -39.44 18.05
N ARG A 757 17.27 -39.68 18.94
CA ARG A 757 17.87 -38.61 19.76
C ARG A 757 18.72 -37.66 18.92
N LEU A 758 19.44 -38.18 17.91
CA LEU A 758 20.16 -37.31 16.96
C LEU A 758 19.19 -36.36 16.23
N ARG A 759 18.03 -36.87 15.79
CA ARG A 759 16.99 -36.05 15.16
C ARG A 759 16.42 -35.00 16.13
N SER A 760 16.19 -35.38 17.40
CA SER A 760 15.76 -34.46 18.47
C SER A 760 16.75 -33.31 18.66
N VAL A 761 18.04 -33.61 18.79
CA VAL A 761 19.10 -32.58 18.96
C VAL A 761 19.11 -31.60 17.78
N LEU A 762 19.02 -32.10 16.55
CA LEU A 762 19.01 -31.25 15.36
C LEU A 762 17.71 -30.43 15.24
N ALA A 763 16.56 -30.99 15.62
CA ALA A 763 15.29 -30.26 15.68
C ALA A 763 15.34 -29.13 16.72
N TRP A 764 15.91 -29.38 17.90
CA TRP A 764 16.16 -28.35 18.91
C TRP A 764 17.17 -27.29 18.42
N GLU A 765 18.20 -27.68 17.65
CA GLU A 765 19.15 -26.73 17.06
C GLU A 765 18.43 -25.77 16.09
N ALA A 766 17.55 -26.29 15.24
CA ALA A 766 16.73 -25.49 14.34
C ALA A 766 15.70 -24.62 15.09
N GLY A 767 15.01 -25.18 16.08
CA GLY A 767 14.00 -24.47 16.88
C GLY A 767 14.59 -23.32 17.70
N LEU A 768 15.73 -23.54 18.35
CA LEU A 768 16.44 -22.50 19.10
C LEU A 768 16.97 -21.38 18.18
N LEU A 769 17.38 -21.73 16.96
CA LEU A 769 17.79 -20.75 15.96
C LEU A 769 16.59 -19.92 15.46
N GLY A 770 15.44 -20.57 15.23
CA GLY A 770 14.18 -19.90 14.91
C GLY A 770 13.73 -18.94 16.02
N LEU A 771 13.81 -19.39 17.29
CA LEU A 771 13.49 -18.55 18.45
C LEU A 771 14.43 -17.34 18.57
N TYR A 772 15.74 -17.56 18.43
CA TYR A 772 16.73 -16.48 18.45
C TYR A 772 16.48 -15.44 17.35
N ALA A 773 15.90 -15.84 16.22
CA ALA A 773 15.58 -14.92 15.15
C ALA A 773 14.21 -14.25 15.32
N ALA A 774 13.20 -14.99 15.79
CA ALA A 774 11.83 -14.49 15.98
C ALA A 774 11.75 -13.40 17.07
N VAL A 775 12.42 -13.58 18.20
CA VAL A 775 12.37 -12.61 19.32
C VAL A 775 12.88 -11.22 18.93
N PRO A 776 14.13 -11.04 18.47
CA PRO A 776 14.60 -9.74 17.99
C PRO A 776 13.87 -9.31 16.73
N GLY A 777 13.39 -10.25 15.90
CA GLY A 777 12.61 -9.95 14.70
C GLY A 777 11.33 -9.21 15.03
N VAL A 778 10.48 -9.78 15.88
CA VAL A 778 9.22 -9.16 16.32
C VAL A 778 9.46 -7.87 17.07
N ALA A 779 10.47 -7.82 17.93
CA ALA A 779 10.80 -6.60 18.69
C ALA A 779 11.20 -5.45 17.76
N LEU A 780 12.15 -5.69 16.85
CA LEU A 780 12.58 -4.70 15.87
C LEU A 780 11.45 -4.36 14.88
N GLY A 781 10.67 -5.35 14.46
CA GLY A 781 9.55 -5.12 13.55
C GLY A 781 8.48 -4.24 14.17
N SER A 782 8.15 -4.48 15.44
CA SER A 782 7.20 -3.63 16.17
C SER A 782 7.71 -2.20 16.32
N LEU A 783 9.01 -2.03 16.61
CA LEU A 783 9.66 -0.71 16.66
C LEU A 783 9.58 -0.01 15.30
N TYR A 784 9.98 -0.67 14.22
CA TYR A 784 9.98 -0.08 12.88
C TYR A 784 8.58 0.17 12.32
N GLY A 785 7.61 -0.69 12.62
CA GLY A 785 6.21 -0.47 12.29
C GLY A 785 5.65 0.77 13.00
N ALA A 786 6.00 0.98 14.28
CA ALA A 786 5.62 2.18 15.02
C ALA A 786 6.27 3.45 14.45
N MET A 787 7.56 3.40 14.11
CA MET A 787 8.25 4.54 13.49
C MET A 787 7.68 4.90 12.12
N MET A 788 7.29 3.89 11.33
CA MET A 788 6.69 4.10 10.02
C MET A 788 5.34 4.80 10.14
N LEU A 789 4.54 4.50 11.17
CA LEU A 789 3.30 5.22 11.46
C LEU A 789 3.55 6.70 11.78
N GLY A 790 4.58 7.00 12.58
CA GLY A 790 4.95 8.38 12.93
C GLY A 790 5.33 9.25 11.73
N ALA A 791 5.69 8.65 10.59
CA ALA A 791 5.96 9.37 9.35
C ALA A 791 4.70 9.71 8.54
N LEU A 792 3.53 9.12 8.88
CA LEU A 792 2.25 9.47 8.25
C LEU A 792 1.55 10.56 9.08
N PRO A 793 1.42 11.80 8.55
CA PRO A 793 0.73 12.86 9.25
C PRO A 793 -0.73 12.47 9.48
N GLY A 794 -1.17 12.58 10.74
CA GLY A 794 -2.56 12.39 11.16
C GLY A 794 -2.92 11.04 11.78
N LEU A 795 -2.20 9.95 11.50
CA LEU A 795 -2.52 8.65 12.08
C LEU A 795 -1.70 8.41 13.35
N SER A 796 -2.24 8.73 14.53
CA SER A 796 -1.53 8.64 15.82
C SER A 796 -1.78 7.33 16.60
N SER A 797 -2.75 6.52 16.16
CA SER A 797 -3.20 5.34 16.92
C SER A 797 -2.33 4.10 16.68
N LEU A 798 -1.19 4.03 17.38
CA LEU A 798 -0.33 2.85 17.36
C LEU A 798 -1.07 1.61 17.88
N THR A 799 -1.17 0.58 17.04
CA THR A 799 -1.81 -0.70 17.37
C THR A 799 -0.87 -1.85 17.10
N ILE A 800 -0.54 -2.60 18.15
CA ILE A 800 0.31 -3.79 18.05
C ILE A 800 -0.60 -5.04 18.03
N PRO A 801 -0.70 -5.77 16.91
CA PRO A 801 -1.56 -6.94 16.80
C PRO A 801 -0.89 -8.18 17.41
N TYR A 802 -0.85 -8.27 18.75
CA TYR A 802 -0.15 -9.33 19.49
C TYR A 802 -0.50 -10.75 19.01
N GLY A 803 -1.79 -11.02 18.73
CA GLY A 803 -2.25 -12.32 18.23
C GLY A 803 -1.63 -12.68 16.88
N GLN A 804 -1.56 -11.72 15.95
CA GLN A 804 -0.99 -11.94 14.61
C GLN A 804 0.53 -12.05 14.68
N LEU A 805 1.19 -11.28 15.54
CA LEU A 805 2.63 -11.40 15.79
C LEU A 805 2.98 -12.77 16.40
N ALA A 806 2.14 -13.29 17.30
CA ALA A 806 2.29 -14.63 17.84
C ALA A 806 2.12 -15.71 16.75
N VAL A 807 1.05 -15.61 15.94
CA VAL A 807 0.80 -16.53 14.82
C VAL A 807 1.95 -16.52 13.82
N THR A 808 2.46 -15.34 13.44
CA THR A 808 3.59 -15.24 12.51
C THR A 808 4.90 -15.74 13.12
N SER A 809 5.14 -15.54 14.41
CA SER A 809 6.29 -16.11 15.12
C SER A 809 6.25 -17.64 15.13
N VAL A 810 5.08 -18.21 15.43
CA VAL A 810 4.86 -19.66 15.42
C VAL A 810 4.98 -20.21 14.00
N GLY A 811 4.41 -19.54 13.01
CA GLY A 811 4.52 -19.89 11.60
C GLY A 811 5.97 -19.85 11.09
N ALA A 812 6.73 -18.81 11.47
CA ALA A 812 8.15 -18.71 11.15
C ALA A 812 8.97 -19.84 11.77
N LEU A 813 8.69 -20.18 13.04
CA LEU A 813 9.32 -21.31 13.72
C LEU A 813 8.99 -22.64 13.03
N ALA A 814 7.72 -22.85 12.68
CA ALA A 814 7.26 -24.04 11.97
C ALA A 814 7.93 -24.17 10.59
N LEU A 815 8.07 -23.08 9.85
CA LEU A 815 8.80 -23.06 8.57
C LEU A 815 10.26 -23.46 8.77
N VAL A 816 10.98 -22.87 9.74
CA VAL A 816 12.38 -23.22 10.05
C VAL A 816 12.53 -24.69 10.41
N LEU A 817 11.65 -25.22 11.25
CA LEU A 817 11.62 -26.63 11.60
C LEU A 817 11.36 -27.50 10.36
N GLY A 818 10.41 -27.11 9.50
CA GLY A 818 10.13 -27.77 8.23
C GLY A 818 11.34 -27.83 7.30
N ALA A 819 12.07 -26.73 7.15
CA ALA A 819 13.29 -26.69 6.34
C ALA A 819 14.44 -27.51 6.92
N SER A 820 14.43 -27.78 8.22
CA SER A 820 15.41 -28.65 8.86
C SER A 820 15.16 -30.14 8.59
N VAL A 821 13.93 -30.53 8.19
CA VAL A 821 13.54 -31.95 8.04
C VAL A 821 14.42 -32.69 7.05
N ILE A 822 14.60 -32.13 5.84
CA ILE A 822 15.42 -32.77 4.78
C ILE A 822 16.87 -32.99 5.23
N PRO A 823 17.60 -31.96 5.75
CA PRO A 823 18.92 -32.14 6.34
C PRO A 823 18.98 -33.21 7.44
N VAL A 824 18.00 -33.18 8.36
CA VAL A 824 17.93 -34.07 9.53
C VAL A 824 17.76 -35.53 9.12
N LEU A 825 16.86 -35.80 8.17
CA LEU A 825 16.63 -37.15 7.67
C LEU A 825 17.86 -37.70 6.95
N ARG A 826 18.53 -36.88 6.12
CA ARG A 826 19.74 -37.29 5.41
C ARG A 826 20.90 -37.60 6.36
N SER A 827 21.13 -36.76 7.37
CA SER A 827 22.22 -36.97 8.34
C SER A 827 21.99 -38.23 9.19
N ALA A 828 20.73 -38.53 9.54
CA ALA A 828 20.38 -39.74 10.28
C ALA A 828 20.48 -41.03 9.44
N ALA A 829 20.44 -40.94 8.11
CA ALA A 829 20.52 -42.10 7.21
C ALA A 829 21.96 -42.62 7.01
N VAL A 830 22.99 -41.81 7.28
CA VAL A 830 24.39 -42.24 7.11
C VAL A 830 24.76 -43.30 8.15
N SER A 831 25.28 -44.44 7.69
CA SER A 831 25.67 -45.53 8.60
C SER A 831 26.94 -45.16 9.39
N PRO A 832 27.08 -45.62 10.66
CA PRO A 832 28.26 -45.33 11.47
C PRO A 832 29.58 -45.76 10.81
N MET A 833 29.57 -46.89 10.10
CA MET A 833 30.74 -47.39 9.38
C MET A 833 31.12 -46.50 8.19
N MET A 834 30.15 -45.99 7.43
CA MET A 834 30.41 -45.06 6.32
C MET A 834 30.92 -43.70 6.83
N ALA A 835 30.36 -43.20 7.92
CA ALA A 835 30.80 -41.94 8.54
C ALA A 835 32.23 -41.99 9.09
N LEU A 836 32.70 -43.18 9.51
CA LEU A 836 34.07 -43.40 9.99
C LEU A 836 35.08 -43.66 8.85
N ARG A 837 34.61 -44.06 7.66
CA ARG A 837 35.44 -44.38 6.49
C ARG A 837 35.71 -43.20 5.56
N ALA A 838 35.05 -42.06 5.74
CA ALA A 838 35.16 -40.92 4.83
C ALA A 838 36.52 -40.22 4.92
N GLU A 839 37.45 -40.62 4.05
CA GLU A 839 38.57 -39.82 3.51
C GLU A 839 38.62 -39.94 1.99
#